data_AF-A0A7C2QW03-F1
#
_entry.id   AF-A0A7C2QW03-F1
#
_cell.length_a   1.000
_cell.length_b   1.000
_cell.length_c   1.000
_cell.angle_alpha   90.00
_cell.angle_beta   90.00
_cell.angle_gamma   90.00
#
_symmetry.space_group_name_H-M   'P 1'
#
loop_
_entity.id
_entity.type
_entity.pdbx_description
1 polymer ?
#
loop_
_entity_poly.entity_id
_entity_poly.type
_entity_poly.pdbx_seq_one_letter_code
_entity_poly.pdbx_strand_id
1 'polypeptide(L)'
;MRKLLPQSSGYPENLPCAGVTGLLLSVGLSALFLFSGIRVPLLAGTVPVDPSMDVSAVSVLLNAARPGDTLLFAPGKYLGPFTLTGVRGDPDNPVVILGAGAAQAGGEILPELEAVTLIDGETGPGEELAHHAFLLRDCAWIVIENFTIRNCWTDLIRAEETSYLTVRGCGMHGGKRALFATGRGSHHFLMEACTWEQEERVWTHADGYTWEELHHGIHGHYNGSLYQGSGTSGVFVLRDNLVRNTFNAFRVSPVNDGVPDLQSCTNGEIYRNTIVNTSDNVLEPEVYTLNLHFYHNRMINGHALISLTGVTGGEICIYGNTAVSLTAAHDGWTVFKISSGERALTRPLYIFNNSWYVDFDIIGSPRNLWRNNHIRHFNNAAFMVQGDTFGIYHLGTDNHFDYDCSNLPFPVLLTGAGHERNGIVADPMFRDPLRGDFRLEAGSPCVDAGTKAGELILDYRGSAPDIGAFDQGRLIQGPPFRFMEPGEQVPYKERPRITRHRIDGDTLMLWFSVPLSGASVSATRFFLEAADASVENERDLDPELTGDGCCLMLSGFREDIPRGKELLPSGWPAGQILLVSRWPEGKNDMPVTSWASAIPVKQSPGAQSGDPGGVLETTRKIADRVIADTEFSDRLVPLEFNANLSQVTIGGYGSGLRGSGNVHYALGKMHSEKEADGLLGLSFRGDIRLFLNGEEIFSGTSPAVQLKEYTYNRFRFHHKIPVRWKQGENELLVRFRQGPEPSQVLLLPLDPMDGQADFVQSVPVTGGEK
;
A
#
# COMPACT_ATOMS: atom_id res chain seq x y z
N MET A 1 -0.94 35.14 79.65
CA MET A 1 -0.56 36.29 80.50
C MET A 1 0.63 37.00 79.86
N ARG A 2 0.48 38.31 79.62
CA ARG A 2 1.50 39.39 79.51
C ARG A 2 2.69 39.20 78.54
N LYS A 3 3.20 40.18 77.79
CA LYS A 3 2.83 41.54 77.33
C LYS A 3 4.11 42.07 76.63
N LEU A 4 3.95 42.98 75.66
CA LEU A 4 4.86 44.08 75.26
C LEU A 4 5.96 43.84 74.18
N LEU A 5 5.73 44.50 73.04
CA LEU A 5 6.72 45.19 72.19
C LEU A 5 7.21 46.49 72.89
N PRO A 6 8.41 47.07 72.59
CA PRO A 6 8.55 48.02 71.45
C PRO A 6 9.94 48.17 70.75
N GLN A 7 9.85 48.61 69.48
CA GLN A 7 10.60 49.64 68.71
C GLN A 7 12.14 49.60 68.42
N SER A 8 12.44 49.39 67.12
CA SER A 8 13.22 50.17 66.13
C SER A 8 14.49 50.97 66.47
N SER A 9 15.56 50.73 65.69
CA SER A 9 16.36 51.79 65.02
C SER A 9 17.24 51.25 63.87
N GLY A 10 17.10 51.82 62.66
CA GLY A 10 18.20 52.09 61.72
C GLY A 10 18.58 51.03 60.67
N TYR A 11 18.15 51.24 59.41
CA TYR A 11 18.82 50.72 58.20
C TYR A 11 20.19 51.43 57.98
N PRO A 12 21.12 50.83 57.22
CA PRO A 12 21.18 51.19 55.79
C PRO A 12 21.15 49.98 54.85
N GLU A 13 20.55 50.25 53.70
CA GLU A 13 20.38 49.43 52.51
C GLU A 13 21.73 48.95 51.95
N ASN A 14 21.80 47.65 51.62
CA ASN A 14 22.43 47.07 50.42
C ASN A 14 22.13 45.55 50.39
N LEU A 15 21.12 45.19 49.59
CA LEU A 15 20.72 43.82 49.17
C LEU A 15 21.67 43.30 48.06
N PRO A 16 21.66 42.00 47.65
CA PRO A 16 20.55 41.06 47.77
C PRO A 16 20.86 39.67 48.35
N CYS A 17 19.94 39.24 49.21
CA CYS A 17 19.65 37.86 49.53
C CYS A 17 19.03 37.16 48.32
N ALA A 18 19.39 35.89 48.09
CA ALA A 18 18.58 34.97 47.31
C ALA A 18 17.19 34.84 47.96
N GLY A 19 16.21 35.55 47.40
CA GLY A 19 14.81 35.43 47.77
C GLY A 19 14.18 34.25 47.06
N VAL A 20 13.93 33.17 47.78
CA VAL A 20 13.04 32.08 47.34
C VAL A 20 11.60 32.56 47.53
N THR A 21 10.88 32.79 46.44
CA THR A 21 9.41 32.96 46.44
C THR A 21 8.79 31.94 45.51
N GLY A 22 7.90 31.10 46.04
CA GLY A 22 7.07 30.18 45.26
C GLY A 22 5.73 30.80 44.87
N LEU A 23 5.13 30.29 43.77
CA LEU A 23 3.68 30.24 43.64
C LEU A 23 3.22 29.04 42.79
N LEU A 24 2.02 28.58 43.16
CA LEU A 24 1.34 27.32 42.92
C LEU A 24 0.87 27.03 41.48
N LEU A 25 0.73 25.74 41.17
CA LEU A 25 -0.24 25.22 40.19
C LEU A 25 -1.67 25.62 40.58
N SER A 26 -2.40 26.28 39.68
CA SER A 26 -3.86 26.28 39.68
C SER A 26 -4.36 25.13 38.77
N VAL A 27 -5.21 24.27 39.33
CA VAL A 27 -6.04 23.35 38.55
C VAL A 27 -7.35 24.08 38.27
N GLY A 28 -7.62 24.35 36.99
CA GLY A 28 -8.83 25.02 36.52
C GLY A 28 -9.28 24.43 35.19
N LEU A 29 -10.38 23.69 35.24
CA LEU A 29 -11.08 23.07 34.11
C LEU A 29 -11.72 24.15 33.20
N SER A 30 -11.70 23.89 31.89
CA SER A 30 -12.59 24.43 30.83
C SER A 30 -12.36 25.87 30.33
N ALA A 31 -11.93 26.00 29.07
CA ALA A 31 -12.72 26.64 27.99
C ALA A 31 -11.96 26.65 26.65
N LEU A 32 -12.66 26.16 25.63
CA LEU A 32 -12.48 26.37 24.20
C LEU A 32 -12.09 27.82 23.86
N PHE A 33 -11.12 28.06 22.96
CA PHE A 33 -11.24 29.04 21.86
C PHE A 33 -10.07 28.90 20.87
N LEU A 34 -10.45 28.91 19.59
CA LEU A 34 -9.62 28.93 18.39
C LEU A 34 -8.54 30.03 18.43
N PHE A 35 -7.35 29.75 17.90
CA PHE A 35 -6.67 30.70 17.01
C PHE A 35 -5.81 29.98 15.95
N SER A 36 -6.00 30.49 14.75
CA SER A 36 -5.28 30.28 13.50
C SER A 36 -3.76 30.34 13.60
N GLY A 37 -3.10 29.55 12.74
CA GLY A 37 -1.87 30.00 12.09
C GLY A 37 -0.55 29.55 12.69
N ILE A 38 -0.38 28.25 12.95
CA ILE A 38 0.95 27.63 13.05
C ILE A 38 0.93 26.35 12.21
N ARG A 39 1.65 26.36 11.08
CA ARG A 39 1.86 25.17 10.25
C ARG A 39 2.86 24.24 10.96
N VAL A 40 2.34 23.33 11.78
CA VAL A 40 3.08 22.14 12.22
C VAL A 40 2.77 21.02 11.23
N PRO A 41 3.76 20.29 10.68
CA PRO A 41 3.48 19.05 9.98
C PRO A 41 2.93 18.06 11.02
N LEU A 42 1.63 17.83 11.02
CA LEU A 42 1.05 16.69 11.72
C LEU A 42 1.58 15.42 11.06
N LEU A 43 2.10 14.49 11.88
CA LEU A 43 2.37 13.12 11.48
C LEU A 43 1.10 12.51 10.88
N ALA A 44 1.27 11.63 9.88
CA ALA A 44 0.22 10.80 9.32
C ALA A 44 -0.70 10.26 10.42
N GLY A 45 -1.99 10.57 10.33
CA GLY A 45 -2.97 10.25 11.37
C GLY A 45 -4.02 9.25 10.90
N THR A 46 -4.38 8.31 11.77
CA THR A 46 -5.64 7.58 11.59
C THR A 46 -6.79 8.43 12.11
N VAL A 47 -7.71 8.79 11.21
CA VAL A 47 -8.92 9.55 11.50
C VAL A 47 -10.10 8.57 11.53
N PRO A 48 -10.70 8.29 12.70
CA PRO A 48 -11.86 7.42 12.77
C PRO A 48 -13.10 8.10 12.16
N VAL A 49 -13.89 7.33 11.41
CA VAL A 49 -15.18 7.76 10.84
C VAL A 49 -16.27 6.86 11.42
N ASP A 50 -17.22 7.45 12.13
CA ASP A 50 -18.30 6.73 12.81
C ASP A 50 -19.56 6.66 11.93
N PRO A 51 -20.32 5.55 11.89
CA PRO A 51 -21.55 5.44 11.11
C PRO A 51 -22.65 6.44 11.52
N SER A 52 -22.56 7.05 12.71
CA SER A 52 -23.48 8.13 13.12
C SER A 52 -23.18 9.46 12.43
N MET A 53 -22.04 9.61 11.75
CA MET A 53 -21.69 10.84 11.03
C MET A 53 -22.53 10.96 9.75
N ASP A 54 -23.05 12.15 9.48
CA ASP A 54 -23.72 12.42 8.22
C ASP A 54 -22.73 12.55 7.04
N VAL A 55 -23.26 12.47 5.82
CA VAL A 55 -22.49 12.57 4.57
C VAL A 55 -21.60 13.81 4.53
N SER A 56 -22.09 14.94 5.05
CA SER A 56 -21.36 16.22 5.01
C SER A 56 -20.16 16.20 5.94
N ALA A 57 -20.34 15.69 7.15
CA ALA A 57 -19.27 15.52 8.13
C ALA A 57 -18.18 14.58 7.61
N VAL A 58 -18.56 13.42 7.05
CA VAL A 58 -17.60 12.48 6.46
C VAL A 58 -16.87 13.13 5.28
N SER A 59 -17.58 13.84 4.40
CA SER A 59 -16.97 14.54 3.26
C SER A 59 -15.99 15.62 3.72
N VAL A 60 -16.27 16.36 4.80
CA VAL A 60 -15.31 17.33 5.37
C VAL A 60 -14.03 16.64 5.82
N LEU A 61 -14.11 15.47 6.48
CA LEU A 61 -12.93 14.71 6.89
C LEU A 61 -12.13 14.23 5.67
N LEU A 62 -12.80 13.65 4.68
CA LEU A 62 -12.17 13.15 3.46
C LEU A 62 -11.44 14.27 2.70
N ASN A 63 -12.04 15.46 2.58
CA ASN A 63 -11.43 16.60 1.90
C ASN A 63 -10.33 17.30 2.71
N ALA A 64 -10.22 17.02 4.02
CA ALA A 64 -9.16 17.53 4.88
C ALA A 64 -7.92 16.62 4.93
N ALA A 65 -8.01 15.42 4.35
CA ALA A 65 -6.98 14.40 4.38
C ALA A 65 -5.68 14.86 3.69
N ARG A 66 -4.55 14.43 4.26
CA ARG A 66 -3.19 14.74 3.80
C ARG A 66 -2.43 13.46 3.46
N PRO A 67 -1.32 13.54 2.70
CA PRO A 67 -0.50 12.37 2.43
C PRO A 67 -0.17 11.57 3.69
N GLY A 68 -0.45 10.26 3.64
CA GLY A 68 -0.26 9.31 4.75
C GLY A 68 -1.43 9.18 5.71
N ASP A 69 -2.43 10.07 5.65
CA ASP A 69 -3.61 9.95 6.51
C ASP A 69 -4.43 8.70 6.12
N THR A 70 -4.97 8.04 7.14
CA THR A 70 -5.90 6.93 6.98
C THR A 70 -7.25 7.30 7.59
N LEU A 71 -8.30 7.38 6.79
CA LEU A 71 -9.67 7.51 7.26
C LEU A 71 -10.23 6.10 7.49
N LEU A 72 -10.34 5.71 8.76
CA LEU A 72 -10.80 4.39 9.18
C LEU A 72 -12.29 4.45 9.50
N PHE A 73 -13.12 3.90 8.60
CA PHE A 73 -14.55 3.75 8.78
C PHE A 73 -14.80 2.57 9.70
N ALA A 74 -15.46 2.81 10.83
CA ALA A 74 -15.88 1.75 11.73
C ALA A 74 -16.88 0.79 11.04
N PRO A 75 -17.10 -0.43 11.58
CA PRO A 75 -18.17 -1.28 11.09
C PRO A 75 -19.53 -0.58 11.24
N GLY A 76 -20.36 -0.67 10.21
CA GLY A 76 -21.64 0.04 10.18
C GLY A 76 -22.11 0.38 8.78
N LYS A 77 -23.33 0.91 8.70
CA LYS A 77 -23.94 1.38 7.46
C LYS A 77 -23.69 2.88 7.30
N TYR A 78 -23.18 3.25 6.13
CA TYR A 78 -22.92 4.62 5.71
C TYR A 78 -23.77 4.94 4.48
N LEU A 79 -24.38 6.13 4.48
CA LEU A 79 -25.10 6.64 3.33
C LEU A 79 -24.16 7.54 2.54
N GLY A 80 -23.95 7.22 1.26
CA GLY A 80 -23.18 8.04 0.32
C GLY A 80 -24.06 9.07 -0.42
N PRO A 81 -23.52 9.81 -1.41
CA PRO A 81 -22.15 9.74 -1.94
C PRO A 81 -21.14 10.54 -1.12
N PHE A 82 -19.92 9.99 -0.99
CA PHE A 82 -18.78 10.71 -0.43
C PHE A 82 -17.97 11.39 -1.54
N THR A 83 -17.94 12.71 -1.52
CA THR A 83 -17.25 13.49 -2.55
C THR A 83 -15.88 13.95 -2.06
N LEU A 84 -14.84 13.66 -2.84
CA LEU A 84 -13.47 14.14 -2.66
C LEU A 84 -13.11 15.07 -3.81
N THR A 85 -12.58 16.25 -3.48
CA THR A 85 -12.16 17.25 -4.47
C THR A 85 -10.77 17.77 -4.13
N GLY A 86 -9.81 17.58 -5.04
CA GLY A 86 -8.44 18.07 -4.86
C GLY A 86 -7.61 17.33 -3.81
N VAL A 87 -8.07 16.17 -3.34
CA VAL A 87 -7.37 15.38 -2.31
C VAL A 87 -6.18 14.65 -2.95
N ARG A 88 -4.99 14.84 -2.39
CA ARG A 88 -3.74 14.31 -2.94
C ARG A 88 -2.91 13.66 -1.85
N GLY A 89 -2.68 12.36 -2.00
CA GLY A 89 -1.57 11.68 -1.33
C GLY A 89 -0.26 11.87 -2.10
N ASP A 90 0.75 11.10 -1.73
CA ASP A 90 1.99 10.98 -2.47
C ASP A 90 2.38 9.49 -2.66
N PRO A 91 3.39 9.17 -3.49
CA PRO A 91 3.76 7.80 -3.84
C PRO A 91 4.08 6.88 -2.66
N ASP A 92 4.59 7.43 -1.57
CA ASP A 92 4.98 6.68 -0.38
C ASP A 92 3.93 6.76 0.73
N ASN A 93 3.14 7.83 0.70
CA ASN A 93 2.14 8.17 1.69
C ASN A 93 0.82 8.50 0.97
N PRO A 94 0.13 7.49 0.39
CA PRO A 94 -1.19 7.72 -0.17
C PRO A 94 -2.18 8.13 0.93
N VAL A 95 -3.29 8.76 0.54
CA VAL A 95 -4.45 8.89 1.43
C VAL A 95 -5.21 7.57 1.38
N VAL A 96 -5.39 6.94 2.54
CA VAL A 96 -6.08 5.65 2.65
C VAL A 96 -7.48 5.87 3.21
N ILE A 97 -8.49 5.33 2.52
CA ILE A 97 -9.89 5.29 2.94
C ILE A 97 -10.19 3.82 3.18
N LEU A 98 -10.36 3.44 4.44
CA LEU A 98 -10.34 2.04 4.88
C LEU A 98 -11.63 1.68 5.60
N GLY A 99 -12.34 0.66 5.13
CA GLY A 99 -13.42 0.00 5.85
C GLY A 99 -12.88 -0.97 6.91
N ALA A 100 -13.41 -0.89 8.12
CA ALA A 100 -13.17 -1.88 9.16
C ALA A 100 -14.04 -3.12 8.90
N GLY A 101 -13.39 -4.24 8.55
CA GLY A 101 -14.05 -5.56 8.59
C GLY A 101 -14.35 -6.22 7.25
N ALA A 102 -13.38 -6.26 6.34
CA ALA A 102 -13.36 -7.25 5.27
C ALA A 102 -11.95 -7.84 5.08
N ALA A 103 -11.47 -8.60 6.06
CA ALA A 103 -10.48 -9.64 5.78
C ALA A 103 -11.24 -10.85 5.22
N GLN A 104 -11.66 -10.80 3.97
CA GLN A 104 -12.21 -11.96 3.28
C GLN A 104 -11.06 -12.82 2.76
N ALA A 105 -10.75 -13.87 3.52
CA ALA A 105 -10.18 -15.08 2.95
C ALA A 105 -11.31 -15.85 2.23
N GLY A 106 -11.19 -16.07 0.92
CA GLY A 106 -11.88 -17.20 0.27
C GLY A 106 -13.12 -16.94 -0.59
N GLY A 107 -13.49 -15.70 -0.94
CA GLY A 107 -14.38 -15.45 -2.08
C GLY A 107 -15.84 -15.91 -1.96
N GLU A 108 -16.35 -16.15 -0.74
CA GLU A 108 -17.78 -16.36 -0.48
C GLU A 108 -18.37 -15.18 0.29
N ILE A 109 -19.38 -14.53 -0.31
CA ILE A 109 -20.17 -13.47 0.34
C ILE A 109 -21.00 -14.12 1.46
N LEU A 110 -20.54 -14.03 2.71
CA LEU A 110 -21.33 -14.48 3.86
C LEU A 110 -22.43 -13.44 4.16
N PRO A 111 -23.72 -13.83 4.27
CA PRO A 111 -24.84 -12.89 4.43
C PRO A 111 -25.00 -12.24 5.82
N GLU A 112 -24.12 -12.51 6.79
CA GLU A 112 -24.31 -12.03 8.17
C GLU A 112 -23.54 -10.73 8.45
N LEU A 113 -24.26 -9.63 8.21
CA LEU A 113 -23.95 -8.22 8.46
C LEU A 113 -23.97 -7.89 9.96
N GLU A 114 -22.88 -8.11 10.69
CA GLU A 114 -22.67 -7.41 11.98
C GLU A 114 -21.26 -6.79 12.12
N ALA A 115 -20.29 -7.13 11.25
CA ALA A 115 -18.90 -6.67 11.36
C ALA A 115 -18.32 -5.98 10.10
N VAL A 116 -19.16 -5.58 9.13
CA VAL A 116 -18.71 -5.04 7.83
C VAL A 116 -18.96 -3.52 7.73
N THR A 117 -18.03 -2.78 7.15
CA THR A 117 -18.27 -1.39 6.71
C THR A 117 -19.01 -1.38 5.37
N LEU A 118 -20.30 -1.03 5.43
CA LEU A 118 -21.21 -0.99 4.30
C LEU A 118 -21.45 0.45 3.84
N ILE A 119 -21.29 0.73 2.55
CA ILE A 119 -21.79 1.93 1.89
C ILE A 119 -23.02 1.55 1.06
N ASP A 120 -24.15 2.16 1.37
CA ASP A 120 -25.44 1.91 0.73
C ASP A 120 -25.96 3.21 0.12
N GLY A 121 -26.12 3.25 -1.20
CA GLY A 121 -26.66 4.42 -1.88
C GLY A 121 -28.18 4.56 -1.75
N GLU A 122 -28.88 3.52 -1.24
CA GLU A 122 -30.33 3.45 -1.11
C GLU A 122 -31.10 3.79 -2.41
N THR A 123 -30.50 3.45 -3.55
CA THR A 123 -31.11 3.67 -4.87
C THR A 123 -31.35 2.39 -5.64
N GLY A 124 -32.42 2.41 -6.46
CA GLY A 124 -32.67 1.38 -7.47
C GLY A 124 -31.92 1.65 -8.78
N PRO A 125 -31.93 0.69 -9.72
CA PRO A 125 -31.26 0.83 -11.01
C PRO A 125 -31.74 2.01 -11.87
N GLY A 126 -30.81 2.70 -12.55
CA GLY A 126 -31.12 3.82 -13.45
C GLY A 126 -29.89 4.40 -14.16
N GLU A 127 -30.11 5.03 -15.32
CA GLU A 127 -29.02 5.55 -16.18
C GLU A 127 -28.51 6.95 -15.79
N GLU A 128 -29.37 7.80 -15.24
CA GLU A 128 -29.10 9.22 -14.96
C GLU A 128 -29.02 9.53 -13.46
N LEU A 129 -28.51 8.58 -12.68
CA LEU A 129 -28.38 8.69 -11.23
C LEU A 129 -26.96 9.14 -10.84
N ALA A 130 -26.86 9.98 -9.80
CA ALA A 130 -25.59 10.49 -9.26
C ALA A 130 -25.39 10.08 -7.79
N HIS A 131 -25.82 8.87 -7.45
CA HIS A 131 -25.73 8.23 -6.14
C HIS A 131 -24.54 7.27 -6.07
N HIS A 132 -23.33 7.83 -6.15
CA HIS A 132 -22.09 7.06 -6.02
C HIS A 132 -21.85 6.61 -4.57
N ALA A 133 -20.96 5.65 -4.34
CA ALA A 133 -20.32 5.48 -3.03
C ALA A 133 -19.25 6.55 -2.85
N PHE A 134 -18.38 6.69 -3.86
CA PHE A 134 -17.31 7.68 -3.90
C PHE A 134 -17.31 8.43 -5.21
N LEU A 135 -17.20 9.76 -5.12
CA LEU A 135 -16.99 10.67 -6.24
C LEU A 135 -15.67 11.42 -6.04
N LEU A 136 -14.67 11.12 -6.85
CA LEU A 136 -13.36 11.74 -6.81
C LEU A 136 -13.22 12.73 -7.95
N ARG A 137 -12.78 13.95 -7.64
CA ARG A 137 -12.54 15.03 -8.60
C ARG A 137 -11.15 15.61 -8.35
N ASP A 138 -10.30 15.64 -9.37
CA ASP A 138 -8.93 16.17 -9.28
C ASP A 138 -8.11 15.55 -8.14
N CYS A 139 -8.27 14.25 -7.90
CA CYS A 139 -7.61 13.53 -6.81
C CYS A 139 -6.36 12.78 -7.28
N ALA A 140 -5.41 12.53 -6.38
CA ALA A 140 -4.25 11.71 -6.69
C ALA A 140 -3.79 10.85 -5.50
N TRP A 141 -3.25 9.65 -5.77
CA TRP A 141 -2.68 8.75 -4.75
C TRP A 141 -3.68 8.44 -3.63
N ILE A 142 -4.83 7.94 -4.04
CA ILE A 142 -5.94 7.55 -3.15
C ILE A 142 -6.06 6.04 -3.13
N VAL A 143 -6.28 5.48 -1.96
CA VAL A 143 -6.51 4.05 -1.78
C VAL A 143 -7.86 3.86 -1.08
N ILE A 144 -8.77 3.09 -1.68
CA ILE A 144 -10.08 2.73 -1.13
C ILE A 144 -10.08 1.22 -0.87
N GLU A 145 -10.27 0.80 0.38
CA GLU A 145 -10.16 -0.61 0.74
C GLU A 145 -11.25 -1.14 1.66
N ASN A 146 -11.57 -2.43 1.50
CA ASN A 146 -12.32 -3.24 2.45
C ASN A 146 -13.74 -2.73 2.75
N PHE A 147 -14.41 -2.20 1.73
CA PHE A 147 -15.83 -1.82 1.81
C PHE A 147 -16.73 -2.86 1.15
N THR A 148 -17.93 -3.03 1.70
CA THR A 148 -19.07 -3.51 0.90
C THR A 148 -19.82 -2.31 0.34
N ILE A 149 -20.09 -2.29 -0.96
CA ILE A 149 -20.76 -1.19 -1.66
C ILE A 149 -21.96 -1.75 -2.43
N ARG A 150 -23.14 -1.15 -2.24
CA ARG A 150 -24.35 -1.55 -2.98
C ARG A 150 -25.34 -0.41 -3.17
N ASN A 151 -26.31 -0.63 -4.05
CA ASN A 151 -27.42 0.30 -4.32
C ASN A 151 -26.93 1.72 -4.65
N CYS A 152 -25.73 1.81 -5.24
CA CYS A 152 -25.16 3.05 -5.76
C CYS A 152 -25.29 3.03 -7.28
N TRP A 153 -25.72 4.15 -7.85
CA TRP A 153 -26.03 4.29 -9.26
C TRP A 153 -25.76 5.73 -9.72
N THR A 154 -25.35 5.99 -10.96
CA THR A 154 -25.14 5.01 -12.03
C THR A 154 -23.83 4.24 -11.86
N ASP A 155 -22.81 4.85 -11.24
CA ASP A 155 -21.48 4.26 -11.03
C ASP A 155 -21.19 4.11 -9.54
N LEU A 156 -20.63 2.97 -9.09
CA LEU A 156 -20.30 2.78 -7.67
C LEU A 156 -19.19 3.75 -7.24
N ILE A 157 -18.12 3.83 -8.04
CA ILE A 157 -17.01 4.75 -7.85
C ILE A 157 -16.86 5.57 -9.13
N ARG A 158 -16.92 6.89 -9.00
CA ARG A 158 -16.73 7.84 -10.09
C ARG A 158 -15.42 8.61 -9.89
N ALA A 159 -14.57 8.61 -10.90
CA ALA A 159 -13.27 9.26 -10.86
C ALA A 159 -13.12 10.24 -12.03
N GLU A 160 -12.92 11.52 -11.73
CA GLU A 160 -12.81 12.58 -12.73
C GLU A 160 -11.50 13.33 -12.54
N GLU A 161 -10.70 13.45 -13.60
CA GLU A 161 -9.34 14.03 -13.54
C GLU A 161 -8.51 13.44 -12.39
N THR A 162 -8.60 12.12 -12.17
CA THR A 162 -8.05 11.45 -10.99
C THR A 162 -6.94 10.48 -11.35
N SER A 163 -5.83 10.51 -10.61
CA SER A 163 -4.66 9.66 -10.88
C SER A 163 -4.21 8.79 -9.71
N TYR A 164 -3.59 7.64 -10.00
CA TYR A 164 -3.07 6.73 -8.96
C TYR A 164 -4.15 6.35 -7.93
N LEU A 165 -5.32 5.91 -8.41
CA LEU A 165 -6.42 5.41 -7.58
C LEU A 165 -6.30 3.89 -7.45
N THR A 166 -6.29 3.40 -6.21
CA THR A 166 -6.35 1.98 -5.88
C THR A 166 -7.69 1.66 -5.24
N VAL A 167 -8.37 0.63 -5.73
CA VAL A 167 -9.54 0.01 -5.11
C VAL A 167 -9.19 -1.44 -4.81
N ARG A 168 -9.21 -1.83 -3.54
CA ARG A 168 -8.72 -3.15 -3.11
C ARG A 168 -9.63 -3.82 -2.08
N GLY A 169 -9.86 -5.12 -2.24
CA GLY A 169 -10.59 -5.90 -1.22
C GLY A 169 -12.05 -5.49 -1.04
N CYS A 170 -12.64 -4.78 -2.02
CA CYS A 170 -14.02 -4.30 -1.93
C CYS A 170 -14.99 -5.33 -2.50
N GLY A 171 -16.12 -5.54 -1.80
CA GLY A 171 -17.27 -6.28 -2.28
C GLY A 171 -18.31 -5.33 -2.86
N MET A 172 -18.66 -5.47 -4.13
CA MET A 172 -19.48 -4.52 -4.86
C MET A 172 -20.68 -5.21 -5.51
N HIS A 173 -21.86 -4.62 -5.38
CA HIS A 173 -23.10 -5.15 -5.97
C HIS A 173 -23.91 -4.06 -6.69
N GLY A 174 -24.38 -4.37 -7.90
CA GLY A 174 -25.17 -3.44 -8.71
C GLY A 174 -24.31 -2.39 -9.43
N GLY A 175 -24.95 -1.29 -9.81
CA GLY A 175 -24.37 -0.23 -10.63
C GLY A 175 -24.28 -0.59 -12.12
N LYS A 176 -24.19 0.42 -12.96
CA LYS A 176 -23.80 0.25 -14.37
C LYS A 176 -22.33 -0.15 -14.44
N ARG A 177 -21.50 0.54 -13.66
CA ARG A 177 -20.04 0.32 -13.59
C ARG A 177 -19.57 0.34 -12.15
N ALA A 178 -18.58 -0.49 -11.82
CA ALA A 178 -17.96 -0.44 -10.50
C ALA A 178 -17.01 0.77 -10.38
N LEU A 179 -16.15 0.98 -11.38
CA LEU A 179 -15.30 2.17 -11.50
C LEU A 179 -15.46 2.79 -12.89
N PHE A 180 -15.91 4.04 -12.93
CA PHE A 180 -15.92 4.83 -14.16
C PHE A 180 -14.98 6.03 -14.03
N ALA A 181 -14.00 6.10 -14.93
CA ALA A 181 -12.98 7.14 -14.97
C ALA A 181 -13.16 8.03 -16.21
N THR A 182 -13.09 9.35 -16.02
CA THR A 182 -13.20 10.32 -17.12
C THR A 182 -12.15 11.42 -17.05
N GLY A 183 -11.84 12.02 -18.20
CA GLY A 183 -10.99 13.20 -18.31
C GLY A 183 -9.52 12.89 -18.57
N ARG A 184 -8.79 13.83 -19.19
CA ARG A 184 -7.44 13.58 -19.70
C ARG A 184 -6.42 13.39 -18.59
N GLY A 185 -6.59 14.05 -17.44
CA GLY A 185 -5.77 13.85 -16.26
C GLY A 185 -6.03 12.53 -15.54
N SER A 186 -7.04 11.76 -15.95
CA SER A 186 -7.30 10.45 -15.36
C SER A 186 -6.35 9.37 -15.89
N HIS A 187 -5.56 8.77 -14.99
CA HIS A 187 -4.61 7.70 -15.31
C HIS A 187 -4.20 6.87 -14.08
N HIS A 188 -3.63 5.68 -14.28
CA HIS A 188 -3.15 4.81 -13.21
C HIS A 188 -4.26 4.36 -12.24
N PHE A 189 -5.08 3.41 -12.71
CA PHE A 189 -6.15 2.80 -11.92
C PHE A 189 -5.80 1.36 -11.56
N LEU A 190 -5.82 1.01 -10.27
CA LEU A 190 -5.62 -0.34 -9.78
C LEU A 190 -6.93 -0.85 -9.18
N MET A 191 -7.46 -1.94 -9.70
CA MET A 191 -8.53 -2.71 -9.04
C MET A 191 -8.00 -4.10 -8.74
N GLU A 192 -7.83 -4.41 -7.45
CA GLU A 192 -7.28 -5.69 -7.04
C GLU A 192 -8.06 -6.39 -5.93
N ALA A 193 -8.15 -7.71 -6.01
CA ALA A 193 -8.83 -8.53 -5.01
C ALA A 193 -10.27 -8.06 -4.69
N CYS A 194 -10.97 -7.48 -5.67
CA CYS A 194 -12.35 -7.06 -5.51
C CYS A 194 -13.32 -8.13 -6.01
N THR A 195 -14.54 -8.15 -5.46
CA THR A 195 -15.67 -8.89 -6.04
C THR A 195 -16.68 -7.89 -6.59
N TRP A 196 -17.15 -8.09 -7.82
CA TRP A 196 -18.26 -7.32 -8.36
C TRP A 196 -19.29 -8.25 -9.01
N GLU A 197 -20.52 -8.14 -8.53
CA GLU A 197 -21.68 -8.76 -9.16
C GLU A 197 -22.64 -7.66 -9.61
N GLN A 198 -22.95 -7.63 -10.90
CA GLN A 198 -23.80 -6.58 -11.43
C GLN A 198 -25.27 -6.90 -11.15
N GLU A 199 -25.81 -7.99 -11.71
CA GLU A 199 -27.17 -8.47 -11.46
C GLU A 199 -27.37 -9.85 -12.12
N GLU A 200 -27.86 -10.85 -11.39
CA GLU A 200 -28.07 -12.22 -11.90
C GLU A 200 -28.91 -12.27 -13.18
N ARG A 201 -29.96 -11.43 -13.27
CA ARG A 201 -30.84 -11.35 -14.44
C ARG A 201 -30.15 -10.84 -15.70
N VAL A 202 -29.06 -10.09 -15.57
CA VAL A 202 -28.25 -9.66 -16.72
C VAL A 202 -27.74 -10.88 -17.48
N TRP A 203 -27.36 -11.97 -16.79
CA TRP A 203 -26.93 -13.22 -17.42
C TRP A 203 -28.07 -14.19 -17.70
N THR A 204 -29.02 -14.38 -16.79
CA THR A 204 -30.09 -15.36 -17.01
C THR A 204 -31.10 -14.92 -18.06
N HIS A 205 -31.09 -13.63 -18.41
CA HIS A 205 -32.00 -12.97 -19.35
C HIS A 205 -33.49 -13.13 -18.93
N ALA A 206 -33.71 -13.42 -17.64
CA ALA A 206 -35.04 -13.58 -17.06
C ALA A 206 -35.75 -12.21 -16.93
N ASP A 207 -37.07 -12.25 -16.76
CA ASP A 207 -37.88 -11.07 -16.45
C ASP A 207 -37.74 -9.89 -17.43
N GLY A 208 -37.44 -10.15 -18.71
CA GLY A 208 -37.31 -9.13 -19.75
C GLY A 208 -35.90 -8.57 -19.94
N TYR A 209 -34.89 -9.11 -19.24
CA TYR A 209 -33.47 -8.74 -19.39
C TYR A 209 -32.85 -9.38 -20.63
N THR A 210 -33.55 -9.32 -21.77
CA THR A 210 -32.99 -9.83 -23.03
C THR A 210 -31.76 -9.02 -23.41
N TRP A 211 -30.87 -9.61 -24.22
CA TRP A 211 -29.70 -8.90 -24.73
C TRP A 211 -30.06 -7.57 -25.40
N GLU A 212 -31.15 -7.52 -26.18
CA GLU A 212 -31.61 -6.31 -26.86
C GLU A 212 -32.02 -5.21 -25.85
N GLU A 213 -32.74 -5.58 -24.79
CA GLU A 213 -33.15 -4.64 -23.75
C GLU A 213 -31.97 -4.14 -22.90
N LEU A 214 -30.98 -5.00 -22.65
CA LEU A 214 -29.73 -4.65 -21.98
C LEU A 214 -28.84 -3.75 -22.85
N HIS A 215 -28.78 -4.00 -24.15
CA HIS A 215 -27.88 -3.29 -25.05
C HIS A 215 -28.47 -1.94 -25.53
N HIS A 216 -29.78 -1.89 -25.77
CA HIS A 216 -30.45 -0.75 -26.43
C HIS A 216 -31.80 -0.34 -25.84
N GLY A 217 -32.34 -1.11 -24.89
CA GLY A 217 -33.68 -0.89 -24.36
C GLY A 217 -33.72 -0.39 -22.92
N ILE A 218 -34.76 -0.78 -22.19
CA ILE A 218 -35.09 -0.23 -20.88
C ILE A 218 -34.10 -0.65 -19.78
N HIS A 219 -33.31 -1.70 -20.03
CA HIS A 219 -32.28 -2.21 -19.12
C HIS A 219 -30.87 -1.72 -19.46
N GLY A 220 -30.74 -0.71 -20.33
CA GLY A 220 -29.47 -0.08 -20.72
C GLY A 220 -28.60 0.44 -19.57
N HIS A 221 -29.19 0.65 -18.38
CA HIS A 221 -28.46 0.96 -17.15
C HIS A 221 -27.53 -0.17 -16.68
N TYR A 222 -27.67 -1.39 -17.18
CA TYR A 222 -26.71 -2.48 -16.93
C TYR A 222 -25.62 -2.58 -18.00
N ASN A 223 -25.65 -1.79 -19.08
CA ASN A 223 -24.59 -1.78 -20.09
C ASN A 223 -23.34 -1.08 -19.57
N GLY A 224 -22.56 -1.78 -18.76
CA GLY A 224 -21.30 -1.30 -18.22
C GLY A 224 -20.39 -2.45 -17.79
N SER A 225 -19.44 -2.16 -16.90
CA SER A 225 -18.29 -3.02 -16.62
C SER A 225 -17.61 -2.72 -15.29
N LEU A 226 -16.72 -3.61 -14.84
CA LEU A 226 -15.97 -3.41 -13.59
C LEU A 226 -15.16 -2.12 -13.68
N TYR A 227 -14.47 -1.93 -14.80
CA TYR A 227 -13.73 -0.73 -15.11
C TYR A 227 -14.12 -0.23 -16.48
N GLN A 228 -14.42 1.07 -16.55
CA GLN A 228 -14.54 1.80 -17.79
C GLN A 228 -13.76 3.12 -17.72
N GLY A 229 -12.95 3.38 -18.75
CA GLY A 229 -12.34 4.69 -19.00
C GLY A 229 -13.01 5.38 -20.19
N SER A 230 -13.20 6.70 -20.11
CA SER A 230 -13.63 7.56 -21.22
C SER A 230 -12.82 8.86 -21.25
N GLY A 231 -12.08 9.11 -22.33
CA GLY A 231 -11.16 10.25 -22.42
C GLY A 231 -9.94 10.18 -21.48
N THR A 232 -9.67 9.02 -20.88
CA THR A 232 -8.57 8.81 -19.90
C THR A 232 -7.23 8.60 -20.59
N SER A 233 -6.13 9.15 -20.05
CA SER A 233 -4.77 8.94 -20.58
C SER A 233 -4.20 7.52 -20.41
N GLY A 234 -4.95 6.61 -19.78
CA GLY A 234 -4.61 5.20 -19.68
C GLY A 234 -3.90 4.82 -18.39
N VAL A 235 -3.13 3.73 -18.45
CA VAL A 235 -2.56 2.99 -17.31
C VAL A 235 -3.64 2.45 -16.39
N PHE A 236 -3.90 1.16 -16.49
CA PHE A 236 -4.77 0.46 -15.56
C PHE A 236 -4.27 -0.96 -15.34
N VAL A 237 -4.47 -1.45 -14.12
CA VAL A 237 -4.13 -2.81 -13.69
C VAL A 237 -5.35 -3.39 -13.01
N LEU A 238 -5.97 -4.40 -13.62
CA LEU A 238 -7.15 -5.08 -13.09
C LEU A 238 -6.75 -6.53 -12.79
N ARG A 239 -6.55 -6.87 -11.52
CA ARG A 239 -6.00 -8.18 -11.14
C ARG A 239 -6.69 -8.86 -9.98
N ASP A 240 -6.66 -10.18 -9.99
CA ASP A 240 -7.11 -10.98 -8.85
C ASP A 240 -8.59 -10.71 -8.45
N ASN A 241 -9.43 -10.23 -9.38
CA ASN A 241 -10.83 -9.91 -9.12
C ASN A 241 -11.77 -11.07 -9.45
N LEU A 242 -12.92 -11.12 -8.79
CA LEU A 242 -14.06 -11.97 -9.15
C LEU A 242 -15.19 -11.11 -9.73
N VAL A 243 -15.53 -11.33 -10.99
CA VAL A 243 -16.55 -10.56 -11.72
C VAL A 243 -17.69 -11.49 -12.15
N ARG A 244 -18.93 -11.14 -11.82
CA ARG A 244 -20.08 -12.04 -12.01
C ARG A 244 -21.30 -11.36 -12.62
N ASN A 245 -22.01 -12.11 -13.46
CA ASN A 245 -23.34 -11.76 -13.96
C ASN A 245 -23.38 -10.35 -14.55
N THR A 246 -22.50 -10.10 -15.52
CA THR A 246 -22.23 -8.77 -16.06
C THR A 246 -22.68 -8.65 -17.50
N PHE A 247 -22.99 -7.42 -17.94
CA PHE A 247 -23.14 -7.15 -19.36
C PHE A 247 -21.78 -7.22 -20.07
N ASN A 248 -20.84 -6.31 -19.71
CA ASN A 248 -19.42 -6.42 -20.03
C ASN A 248 -18.61 -6.59 -18.75
N ALA A 249 -17.50 -7.34 -18.77
CA ALA A 249 -16.65 -7.44 -17.58
C ALA A 249 -15.63 -6.29 -17.52
N PHE A 250 -14.95 -6.01 -18.63
CA PHE A 250 -13.96 -4.94 -18.76
C PHE A 250 -14.17 -4.19 -20.08
N ARG A 251 -14.43 -2.88 -19.99
CA ARG A 251 -14.63 -2.05 -21.18
C ARG A 251 -13.68 -0.88 -21.17
N VAL A 252 -13.07 -0.60 -22.32
CA VAL A 252 -12.11 0.48 -22.45
C VAL A 252 -12.55 1.31 -23.65
N SER A 253 -13.18 2.46 -23.40
CA SER A 253 -13.89 3.24 -24.43
C SER A 253 -13.27 4.62 -24.60
N PRO A 254 -12.43 4.87 -25.62
CA PRO A 254 -11.79 6.16 -25.82
C PRO A 254 -12.72 7.14 -26.56
N VAL A 255 -14.03 7.07 -26.34
CA VAL A 255 -14.96 8.07 -26.85
C VAL A 255 -14.94 9.25 -25.88
N ASN A 256 -14.53 10.42 -26.37
CA ASN A 256 -14.60 11.69 -25.65
C ASN A 256 -15.55 12.62 -26.40
N ASP A 257 -16.69 12.97 -25.80
CA ASP A 257 -17.74 13.81 -26.43
C ASP A 257 -18.19 13.32 -27.82
N GLY A 258 -18.25 12.00 -28.02
CA GLY A 258 -18.62 11.39 -29.30
C GLY A 258 -17.51 11.37 -30.35
N VAL A 259 -16.31 11.88 -30.05
CA VAL A 259 -15.14 11.88 -30.94
C VAL A 259 -14.17 10.77 -30.52
N PRO A 260 -13.70 9.94 -31.47
CA PRO A 260 -12.59 9.00 -31.27
C PRO A 260 -11.33 9.68 -30.73
N ASP A 261 -10.81 9.20 -29.60
CA ASP A 261 -9.58 9.70 -29.01
C ASP A 261 -8.45 8.64 -29.06
N LEU A 262 -7.58 8.74 -30.06
CA LEU A 262 -6.48 7.80 -30.28
C LEU A 262 -5.32 7.92 -29.27
N GLN A 263 -5.46 8.76 -28.25
CA GLN A 263 -4.48 8.90 -27.17
C GLN A 263 -5.04 8.44 -25.82
N SER A 264 -6.32 8.09 -25.78
CA SER A 264 -6.93 7.46 -24.62
C SER A 264 -6.60 5.97 -24.55
N CYS A 265 -6.76 5.39 -23.36
CA CYS A 265 -6.87 3.93 -23.21
C CYS A 265 -5.61 3.13 -23.60
N THR A 266 -4.44 3.66 -23.23
CA THR A 266 -3.13 3.04 -23.46
C THR A 266 -2.60 2.35 -22.20
N ASN A 267 -1.69 1.39 -22.35
CA ASN A 267 -0.95 0.75 -21.25
C ASN A 267 -1.84 0.00 -20.24
N GLY A 268 -2.49 -1.08 -20.65
CA GLY A 268 -3.41 -1.85 -19.80
C GLY A 268 -2.89 -3.23 -19.42
N GLU A 269 -3.10 -3.66 -18.17
CA GLU A 269 -2.91 -5.04 -17.74
C GLU A 269 -4.18 -5.58 -17.07
N ILE A 270 -4.67 -6.73 -17.52
CA ILE A 270 -5.84 -7.41 -16.96
C ILE A 270 -5.49 -8.87 -16.77
N TYR A 271 -5.30 -9.31 -15.52
CA TYR A 271 -4.80 -10.67 -15.28
C TYR A 271 -5.24 -11.33 -13.97
N ARG A 272 -5.24 -12.67 -13.95
CA ARG A 272 -5.65 -13.49 -12.80
C ARG A 272 -7.06 -13.16 -12.27
N ASN A 273 -7.93 -12.63 -13.12
CA ASN A 273 -9.33 -12.44 -12.76
C ASN A 273 -10.12 -13.73 -13.03
N THR A 274 -11.14 -13.97 -12.22
CA THR A 274 -12.17 -14.97 -12.50
C THR A 274 -13.43 -14.23 -12.94
N ILE A 275 -13.87 -14.50 -14.17
CA ILE A 275 -15.06 -13.90 -14.78
C ILE A 275 -16.08 -15.01 -14.98
N VAL A 276 -17.28 -14.81 -14.43
CA VAL A 276 -18.37 -15.76 -14.49
C VAL A 276 -19.57 -15.07 -15.11
N ASN A 277 -20.14 -15.64 -16.15
CA ASN A 277 -21.40 -15.21 -16.74
C ASN A 277 -21.35 -13.76 -17.28
N THR A 278 -21.02 -13.62 -18.57
CA THR A 278 -20.97 -12.31 -19.25
C THR A 278 -21.84 -12.30 -20.50
N SER A 279 -22.86 -11.44 -20.52
CA SER A 279 -23.92 -11.44 -21.55
C SER A 279 -23.53 -10.76 -22.85
N ASP A 280 -22.47 -9.96 -22.87
CA ASP A 280 -21.88 -9.46 -24.12
C ASP A 280 -20.39 -9.79 -24.17
N ASN A 281 -19.49 -8.95 -23.61
CA ASN A 281 -18.05 -9.12 -23.76
C ASN A 281 -17.28 -9.11 -22.43
N VAL A 282 -16.42 -10.12 -22.23
CA VAL A 282 -15.49 -10.13 -21.08
C VAL A 282 -14.49 -8.99 -21.24
N LEU A 283 -13.88 -8.87 -22.42
CA LEU A 283 -12.97 -7.78 -22.75
C LEU A 283 -13.47 -7.02 -23.98
N GLU A 284 -13.62 -5.71 -23.85
CA GLU A 284 -14.06 -4.83 -24.94
C GLU A 284 -13.25 -3.51 -24.96
N PRO A 285 -12.06 -3.48 -25.58
CA PRO A 285 -11.51 -2.23 -26.09
C PRO A 285 -12.34 -1.75 -27.27
N GLU A 286 -12.65 -0.47 -27.31
CA GLU A 286 -13.34 0.16 -28.43
C GLU A 286 -12.41 1.16 -29.12
N VAL A 287 -12.59 1.36 -30.43
CA VAL A 287 -11.97 2.44 -31.23
C VAL A 287 -10.44 2.44 -31.32
N TYR A 288 -9.71 2.53 -30.21
CA TYR A 288 -8.24 2.55 -30.14
C TYR A 288 -7.74 1.91 -28.85
N THR A 289 -6.65 1.16 -28.95
CA THR A 289 -5.89 0.69 -27.79
C THR A 289 -4.40 0.60 -28.13
N LEU A 290 -3.54 0.75 -27.15
CA LEU A 290 -2.08 0.61 -27.28
C LEU A 290 -1.56 -0.11 -26.05
N ASN A 291 -0.75 -1.14 -26.25
CA ASN A 291 -0.08 -1.87 -25.18
C ASN A 291 -1.03 -2.47 -24.13
N LEU A 292 -1.93 -3.34 -24.58
CA LEU A 292 -2.91 -4.03 -23.73
C LEU A 292 -2.51 -5.50 -23.53
N HIS A 293 -2.33 -5.91 -22.28
CA HIS A 293 -2.05 -7.29 -21.89
C HIS A 293 -3.27 -7.89 -21.17
N PHE A 294 -3.85 -8.96 -21.72
CA PHE A 294 -4.95 -9.71 -21.12
C PHE A 294 -4.52 -11.17 -20.92
N TYR A 295 -4.20 -11.56 -19.69
CA TYR A 295 -3.52 -12.84 -19.46
C TYR A 295 -3.88 -13.54 -18.16
N HIS A 296 -3.75 -14.87 -18.10
CA HIS A 296 -4.01 -15.66 -16.89
C HIS A 296 -5.43 -15.48 -16.32
N ASN A 297 -6.40 -15.01 -17.11
CA ASN A 297 -7.78 -14.90 -16.68
C ASN A 297 -8.51 -16.23 -16.85
N ARG A 298 -9.46 -16.50 -15.96
CA ARG A 298 -10.37 -17.64 -16.03
C ARG A 298 -11.76 -17.13 -16.37
N MET A 299 -12.29 -17.58 -17.49
CA MET A 299 -13.63 -17.22 -17.98
C MET A 299 -14.56 -18.43 -17.91
N ILE A 300 -15.74 -18.24 -17.32
CA ILE A 300 -16.75 -19.28 -17.13
C ILE A 300 -18.05 -18.76 -17.70
N ASN A 301 -18.45 -19.30 -18.85
CA ASN A 301 -19.56 -18.84 -19.68
C ASN A 301 -19.40 -17.39 -20.18
N GLY A 302 -19.88 -17.14 -21.39
CA GLY A 302 -20.01 -15.80 -21.92
C GLY A 302 -20.49 -15.80 -23.36
N HIS A 303 -21.08 -14.69 -23.81
CA HIS A 303 -21.60 -14.54 -25.16
C HIS A 303 -20.48 -14.40 -26.20
N ALA A 304 -19.70 -13.33 -26.12
CA ALA A 304 -18.52 -13.11 -26.96
C ALA A 304 -17.34 -12.65 -26.12
N LEU A 305 -16.45 -13.57 -25.75
CA LEU A 305 -15.48 -13.33 -24.67
C LEU A 305 -14.64 -12.08 -24.91
N ILE A 306 -14.01 -11.97 -26.08
CA ILE A 306 -13.08 -10.89 -26.38
C ILE A 306 -13.50 -10.18 -27.67
N SER A 307 -13.91 -8.92 -27.55
CA SER A 307 -14.33 -8.08 -28.67
C SER A 307 -13.24 -7.10 -29.07
N LEU A 308 -12.83 -7.17 -30.34
CA LEU A 308 -11.88 -6.25 -30.97
C LEU A 308 -12.52 -5.60 -32.21
N THR A 309 -13.81 -5.27 -32.11
CA THR A 309 -14.60 -4.75 -33.22
C THR A 309 -14.34 -3.25 -33.42
N GLY A 310 -13.82 -2.89 -34.59
CA GLY A 310 -13.55 -1.50 -34.95
C GLY A 310 -12.43 -0.84 -34.14
N VAL A 311 -11.46 -1.64 -33.69
CA VAL A 311 -10.31 -1.20 -32.90
C VAL A 311 -9.09 -0.99 -33.81
N THR A 312 -8.43 0.16 -33.66
CA THR A 312 -7.11 0.45 -34.25
C THR A 312 -6.02 0.55 -33.17
N GLY A 313 -4.76 0.63 -33.58
CA GLY A 313 -3.62 0.57 -32.65
C GLY A 313 -3.08 -0.85 -32.47
N GLY A 314 -2.90 -1.26 -31.22
CA GLY A 314 -2.01 -2.33 -30.76
C GLY A 314 -0.71 -1.75 -30.21
N GLU A 315 0.21 -2.53 -29.65
CA GLU A 315 0.19 -3.99 -29.53
C GLU A 315 -0.81 -4.50 -28.49
N ILE A 316 -1.41 -5.65 -28.76
CA ILE A 316 -2.30 -6.35 -27.82
C ILE A 316 -1.77 -7.77 -27.63
N CYS A 317 -1.59 -8.19 -26.38
CA CYS A 317 -1.15 -9.54 -26.01
C CYS A 317 -2.23 -10.26 -25.22
N ILE A 318 -2.69 -11.40 -25.73
CA ILE A 318 -3.71 -12.26 -25.12
C ILE A 318 -3.14 -13.65 -24.93
N TYR A 319 -2.81 -14.03 -23.69
CA TYR A 319 -2.10 -15.29 -23.44
C TYR A 319 -2.38 -15.94 -22.10
N GLY A 320 -2.20 -17.26 -22.02
CA GLY A 320 -2.34 -18.00 -20.77
C GLY A 320 -3.75 -17.93 -20.17
N ASN A 321 -4.76 -17.54 -20.93
CA ASN A 321 -6.15 -17.49 -20.46
C ASN A 321 -6.81 -18.85 -20.61
N THR A 322 -7.84 -19.07 -19.79
CA THR A 322 -8.69 -20.26 -19.85
C THR A 322 -10.15 -19.85 -20.02
N ALA A 323 -10.92 -20.57 -20.84
CA ALA A 323 -12.37 -20.42 -20.88
C ALA A 323 -13.10 -21.75 -20.95
N VAL A 324 -14.21 -21.84 -20.22
CA VAL A 324 -15.13 -22.98 -20.26
C VAL A 324 -16.57 -22.55 -20.53
N SER A 325 -17.24 -23.22 -21.48
CA SER A 325 -18.70 -23.19 -21.63
C SER A 325 -19.32 -24.32 -20.82
N LEU A 326 -20.10 -24.01 -19.79
CA LEU A 326 -20.86 -24.99 -19.03
C LEU A 326 -22.21 -25.26 -19.71
N THR A 327 -22.68 -26.51 -19.65
CA THR A 327 -23.79 -27.06 -20.44
C THR A 327 -25.16 -26.38 -20.30
N ALA A 328 -25.32 -25.43 -19.39
CA ALA A 328 -26.57 -24.69 -19.17
C ALA A 328 -26.50 -23.22 -19.65
N ALA A 329 -25.37 -22.77 -20.19
CA ALA A 329 -25.16 -21.37 -20.56
C ALA A 329 -25.96 -20.93 -21.79
N HIS A 330 -25.99 -21.74 -22.86
CA HIS A 330 -26.75 -21.56 -24.11
C HIS A 330 -26.66 -20.18 -24.83
N ASP A 331 -25.77 -19.28 -24.40
CA ASP A 331 -25.66 -17.92 -24.93
C ASP A 331 -24.31 -17.67 -25.66
N GLY A 332 -23.46 -18.69 -25.82
CA GLY A 332 -22.15 -18.52 -26.43
C GLY A 332 -22.18 -18.30 -27.95
N TRP A 333 -21.37 -17.36 -28.44
CA TRP A 333 -21.22 -17.04 -29.88
C TRP A 333 -19.78 -17.17 -30.38
N THR A 334 -18.79 -16.57 -29.72
CA THR A 334 -17.39 -16.69 -30.14
C THR A 334 -16.39 -16.37 -29.03
N VAL A 335 -15.18 -16.94 -29.10
CA VAL A 335 -14.08 -16.50 -28.22
C VAL A 335 -13.63 -15.10 -28.62
N PHE A 336 -13.34 -14.88 -29.89
CA PHE A 336 -12.85 -13.61 -30.42
C PHE A 336 -13.83 -13.02 -31.43
N LYS A 337 -14.52 -11.94 -31.02
CA LYS A 337 -15.37 -11.11 -31.88
C LYS A 337 -14.50 -10.06 -32.56
N ILE A 338 -14.00 -10.38 -33.75
CA ILE A 338 -13.08 -9.53 -34.50
C ILE A 338 -13.75 -9.05 -35.79
N SER A 339 -13.86 -7.75 -35.95
CA SER A 339 -14.24 -7.14 -37.25
C SER A 339 -13.60 -5.78 -37.41
N SER A 340 -13.44 -5.36 -38.67
CA SER A 340 -13.04 -4.00 -38.97
C SER A 340 -13.61 -3.51 -40.29
N GLY A 341 -14.17 -2.30 -40.23
CA GLY A 341 -14.42 -1.45 -41.38
C GLY A 341 -13.22 -0.56 -41.65
N GLU A 342 -13.37 0.75 -41.56
CA GLU A 342 -12.28 1.71 -41.77
C GLU A 342 -11.21 1.70 -40.66
N ARG A 343 -11.55 1.25 -39.45
CA ARG A 343 -10.64 1.16 -38.30
C ARG A 343 -10.18 -0.27 -38.12
N ALA A 344 -8.94 -0.54 -38.49
CA ALA A 344 -8.26 -1.82 -38.35
C ALA A 344 -6.99 -1.67 -37.50
N LEU A 345 -6.50 -2.78 -36.97
CA LEU A 345 -5.22 -2.84 -36.24
C LEU A 345 -4.08 -2.26 -37.06
N THR A 346 -3.16 -1.54 -36.40
CA THR A 346 -1.96 -0.95 -37.01
C THR A 346 -0.67 -1.51 -36.41
N ARG A 347 -0.78 -2.29 -35.34
CA ARG A 347 0.29 -3.06 -34.69
C ARG A 347 -0.21 -4.47 -34.37
N PRO A 348 0.69 -5.42 -34.09
CA PRO A 348 0.33 -6.80 -33.83
C PRO A 348 -0.72 -7.03 -32.73
N LEU A 349 -1.62 -7.96 -33.00
CA LEU A 349 -2.44 -8.67 -32.00
C LEU A 349 -1.85 -10.07 -31.84
N TYR A 350 -1.26 -10.34 -30.69
CA TYR A 350 -0.74 -11.65 -30.32
C TYR A 350 -1.79 -12.41 -29.50
N ILE A 351 -2.19 -13.58 -29.99
CA ILE A 351 -3.08 -14.52 -29.30
C ILE A 351 -2.34 -15.85 -29.18
N PHE A 352 -1.84 -16.18 -28.00
CA PHE A 352 -1.01 -17.38 -27.87
C PHE A 352 -1.14 -18.10 -26.55
N ASN A 353 -0.95 -19.42 -26.58
CA ASN A 353 -0.95 -20.24 -25.38
C ASN A 353 -2.19 -20.00 -24.51
N ASN A 354 -3.38 -19.97 -25.11
CA ASN A 354 -4.65 -19.98 -24.37
C ASN A 354 -5.30 -21.36 -24.47
N SER A 355 -6.16 -21.69 -23.51
CA SER A 355 -6.90 -22.96 -23.47
C SER A 355 -8.40 -22.74 -23.48
N TRP A 356 -9.08 -23.29 -24.47
CA TRP A 356 -10.52 -23.09 -24.70
C TRP A 356 -11.25 -24.43 -24.63
N TYR A 357 -12.24 -24.54 -23.76
CA TYR A 357 -13.21 -25.65 -23.75
C TYR A 357 -14.60 -25.04 -23.95
N VAL A 358 -14.99 -24.83 -25.21
CA VAL A 358 -16.14 -23.99 -25.58
C VAL A 358 -17.06 -24.72 -26.54
N ASP A 359 -18.27 -24.22 -26.72
CA ASP A 359 -19.29 -24.75 -27.63
C ASP A 359 -19.54 -23.85 -28.85
N PHE A 360 -18.62 -22.92 -29.12
CA PHE A 360 -18.74 -21.90 -30.17
C PHE A 360 -17.40 -21.60 -30.87
N ASP A 361 -17.46 -20.78 -31.93
CA ASP A 361 -16.35 -20.48 -32.83
C ASP A 361 -15.18 -19.74 -32.15
N ILE A 362 -13.95 -19.99 -32.61
CA ILE A 362 -12.76 -19.29 -32.11
C ILE A 362 -12.75 -17.83 -32.54
N ILE A 363 -12.94 -17.52 -33.83
CA ILE A 363 -12.99 -16.14 -34.33
C ILE A 363 -14.25 -15.92 -35.18
N GLY A 364 -15.20 -15.18 -34.60
CA GLY A 364 -16.38 -14.66 -35.26
C GLY A 364 -16.19 -13.23 -35.75
N SER A 365 -16.83 -12.88 -36.87
CA SER A 365 -16.87 -11.51 -37.38
C SER A 365 -18.31 -11.03 -37.52
N PRO A 366 -18.76 -10.04 -36.72
CA PRO A 366 -20.08 -9.47 -36.94
C PRO A 366 -20.17 -8.83 -38.33
N ARG A 367 -21.30 -9.06 -39.02
CA ARG A 367 -21.61 -8.48 -40.35
C ARG A 367 -20.65 -8.89 -41.49
N ASN A 368 -19.83 -9.94 -41.32
CA ASN A 368 -18.86 -10.42 -42.32
C ASN A 368 -17.88 -9.32 -42.83
N LEU A 369 -17.57 -8.32 -41.99
CA LEU A 369 -16.67 -7.22 -42.32
C LEU A 369 -15.25 -7.50 -41.80
N TRP A 370 -14.32 -7.73 -42.73
CA TRP A 370 -12.94 -8.05 -42.39
C TRP A 370 -11.92 -7.20 -43.15
N ARG A 371 -11.24 -6.29 -42.44
CA ARG A 371 -10.03 -5.59 -42.92
C ARG A 371 -8.84 -5.74 -41.96
N ASN A 372 -8.98 -6.58 -40.92
CA ASN A 372 -7.96 -6.71 -39.89
C ASN A 372 -6.76 -7.51 -40.43
N ASN A 373 -5.60 -6.90 -40.24
CA ASN A 373 -4.28 -7.47 -40.48
C ASN A 373 -3.51 -7.48 -39.14
N HIS A 374 -2.31 -8.06 -39.14
CA HIS A 374 -1.40 -8.12 -38.00
C HIS A 374 -1.81 -9.09 -36.88
N ILE A 375 -2.74 -10.02 -37.14
CA ILE A 375 -3.07 -11.06 -36.17
C ILE A 375 -1.96 -12.12 -36.18
N ARG A 376 -1.48 -12.50 -34.99
CA ARG A 376 -0.52 -13.57 -34.74
C ARG A 376 -1.15 -14.52 -33.73
N HIS A 377 -1.67 -15.65 -34.22
CA HIS A 377 -2.39 -16.62 -33.43
C HIS A 377 -1.63 -17.95 -33.45
N PHE A 378 -1.17 -18.43 -32.31
CA PHE A 378 -0.36 -19.65 -32.25
C PHE A 378 -0.33 -20.31 -30.88
N ASN A 379 -0.01 -21.61 -30.81
CA ASN A 379 0.05 -22.37 -29.56
C ASN A 379 -1.24 -22.34 -28.72
N ASN A 380 -2.41 -22.09 -29.30
CA ASN A 380 -3.67 -22.16 -28.56
C ASN A 380 -4.22 -23.59 -28.61
N ALA A 381 -4.73 -24.06 -27.48
CA ALA A 381 -5.38 -25.36 -27.37
C ALA A 381 -6.90 -25.17 -27.29
N ALA A 382 -7.65 -25.76 -28.21
CA ALA A 382 -9.10 -25.68 -28.25
C ALA A 382 -9.74 -27.06 -28.28
N PHE A 383 -10.67 -27.30 -27.36
CA PHE A 383 -11.65 -28.36 -27.45
C PHE A 383 -13.01 -27.71 -27.67
N MET A 384 -13.56 -27.86 -28.86
CA MET A 384 -14.90 -27.40 -29.19
C MET A 384 -15.90 -28.55 -29.04
N VAL A 385 -16.87 -28.37 -28.16
CA VAL A 385 -17.91 -29.37 -27.86
C VAL A 385 -18.86 -29.57 -29.05
N GLN A 386 -19.03 -28.51 -29.86
CA GLN A 386 -19.88 -28.49 -31.05
C GLN A 386 -19.15 -27.75 -32.18
N GLY A 387 -19.49 -28.08 -33.42
CA GLY A 387 -18.93 -27.46 -34.62
C GLY A 387 -18.26 -28.47 -35.56
N ASP A 388 -18.01 -28.02 -36.79
CA ASP A 388 -17.39 -28.85 -37.83
C ASP A 388 -15.91 -28.49 -38.09
N THR A 389 -15.44 -27.33 -37.61
CA THR A 389 -14.09 -26.80 -37.88
C THR A 389 -13.59 -25.85 -36.77
N PHE A 390 -12.28 -25.55 -36.75
CA PHE A 390 -11.64 -24.53 -35.92
C PHE A 390 -12.09 -23.12 -36.32
N GLY A 391 -13.31 -22.76 -35.90
CA GLY A 391 -14.17 -21.66 -36.37
C GLY A 391 -13.51 -20.31 -36.62
N ILE A 392 -12.73 -20.21 -37.69
CA ILE A 392 -12.05 -19.01 -38.19
C ILE A 392 -12.39 -18.90 -39.68
N TYR A 393 -13.22 -17.92 -40.02
CA TYR A 393 -13.80 -17.82 -41.37
C TYR A 393 -13.26 -16.63 -42.19
N HIS A 394 -12.35 -15.85 -41.62
CA HIS A 394 -11.80 -14.67 -42.26
C HIS A 394 -10.29 -14.59 -42.08
N LEU A 395 -9.61 -14.12 -43.14
CA LEU A 395 -8.16 -14.04 -43.19
C LEU A 395 -7.73 -12.71 -43.82
N GLY A 396 -6.89 -11.97 -43.10
CA GLY A 396 -6.21 -10.78 -43.59
C GLY A 396 -4.92 -11.15 -44.32
N THR A 397 -4.39 -10.22 -45.12
CA THR A 397 -3.17 -10.43 -45.92
C THR A 397 -1.89 -10.54 -45.10
N ASP A 398 -1.86 -9.93 -43.91
CA ASP A 398 -0.75 -10.02 -42.95
C ASP A 398 -1.22 -10.64 -41.62
N ASN A 399 -1.96 -11.75 -41.70
CA ASN A 399 -2.26 -12.57 -40.53
C ASN A 399 -1.38 -13.82 -40.53
N HIS A 400 -1.13 -14.39 -39.35
CA HIS A 400 -0.37 -15.62 -39.19
C HIS A 400 -1.02 -16.51 -38.13
N PHE A 401 -1.51 -17.66 -38.56
CA PHE A 401 -2.04 -18.75 -37.75
C PHE A 401 -1.14 -19.98 -37.93
N ASP A 402 -0.58 -20.51 -36.84
CA ASP A 402 0.21 -21.75 -36.86
C ASP A 402 0.39 -22.35 -35.45
N TYR A 403 0.68 -23.65 -35.34
CA TYR A 403 0.90 -24.36 -34.07
C TYR A 403 -0.30 -24.38 -33.11
N ASP A 404 -1.53 -24.20 -33.59
CA ASP A 404 -2.70 -24.41 -32.73
C ASP A 404 -3.04 -25.91 -32.61
N CYS A 405 -3.71 -26.31 -31.53
CA CYS A 405 -4.11 -27.69 -31.23
C CYS A 405 -5.64 -27.71 -31.09
N SER A 406 -6.36 -28.44 -31.94
CA SER A 406 -7.82 -28.44 -32.00
C SER A 406 -8.39 -29.85 -32.21
N ASN A 407 -9.45 -30.20 -31.47
CA ASN A 407 -10.18 -31.45 -31.69
C ASN A 407 -10.93 -31.48 -33.04
N LEU A 408 -11.16 -30.32 -33.66
CA LEU A 408 -11.79 -30.15 -34.97
C LEU A 408 -10.77 -29.74 -36.04
N PRO A 409 -11.00 -30.07 -37.32
CA PRO A 409 -10.10 -29.73 -38.41
C PRO A 409 -9.99 -28.21 -38.64
N PHE A 410 -8.83 -27.74 -39.06
CA PHE A 410 -8.63 -26.35 -39.45
C PHE A 410 -9.40 -26.01 -40.76
N PRO A 411 -9.99 -24.81 -40.87
CA PRO A 411 -10.70 -24.37 -42.07
C PRO A 411 -9.83 -24.41 -43.32
N VAL A 412 -10.40 -24.84 -44.45
CA VAL A 412 -9.71 -24.88 -45.76
C VAL A 412 -9.17 -23.50 -46.18
N LEU A 413 -9.83 -22.42 -45.74
CA LEU A 413 -9.35 -21.05 -45.92
C LEU A 413 -7.95 -20.85 -45.33
N LEU A 414 -7.71 -21.33 -44.11
CA LEU A 414 -6.42 -21.22 -43.44
C LEU A 414 -5.38 -22.14 -44.09
N THR A 415 -5.70 -23.43 -44.19
CA THR A 415 -4.74 -24.43 -44.69
C THR A 415 -4.38 -24.19 -46.16
N GLY A 416 -5.35 -23.76 -46.99
CA GLY A 416 -5.14 -23.42 -48.40
C GLY A 416 -4.27 -22.18 -48.60
N ALA A 417 -4.27 -21.25 -47.64
CA ALA A 417 -3.35 -20.11 -47.60
C ALA A 417 -2.00 -20.46 -46.95
N GLY A 418 -1.81 -21.71 -46.52
CA GLY A 418 -0.56 -22.20 -45.93
C GLY A 418 -0.38 -21.85 -44.46
N HIS A 419 -1.46 -21.56 -43.74
CA HIS A 419 -1.51 -21.49 -42.27
C HIS A 419 -1.69 -22.88 -41.65
N GLU A 420 -1.46 -22.98 -40.33
CA GLU A 420 -1.57 -24.24 -39.56
C GLU A 420 -0.78 -25.39 -40.18
N ARG A 421 0.43 -25.11 -40.69
CA ARG A 421 1.32 -26.16 -41.24
C ARG A 421 1.84 -27.07 -40.13
N ASN A 422 1.97 -26.51 -38.94
CA ASN A 422 2.37 -27.19 -37.72
C ASN A 422 1.20 -27.34 -36.74
N GLY A 423 -0.03 -27.03 -37.18
CA GLY A 423 -1.23 -27.21 -36.38
C GLY A 423 -1.54 -28.69 -36.15
N ILE A 424 -2.13 -29.00 -34.99
CA ILE A 424 -2.48 -30.35 -34.56
C ILE A 424 -4.00 -30.50 -34.57
N VAL A 425 -4.50 -31.47 -35.32
CA VAL A 425 -5.92 -31.87 -35.31
C VAL A 425 -6.07 -33.11 -34.42
N ALA A 426 -6.25 -32.89 -33.12
CA ALA A 426 -6.46 -33.91 -32.10
C ALA A 426 -7.07 -33.29 -30.84
N ASP A 427 -7.69 -34.11 -29.99
CA ASP A 427 -8.11 -33.69 -28.66
C ASP A 427 -6.90 -33.17 -27.87
N PRO A 428 -6.94 -31.93 -27.32
CA PRO A 428 -5.87 -31.43 -26.46
C PRO A 428 -5.65 -32.25 -25.17
N MET A 429 -6.61 -33.07 -24.74
CA MET A 429 -6.54 -33.88 -23.52
C MET A 429 -6.34 -33.05 -22.25
N PHE A 430 -7.22 -32.06 -22.03
CA PHE A 430 -7.32 -31.36 -20.75
C PHE A 430 -7.79 -32.31 -19.64
N ARG A 431 -7.24 -32.21 -18.43
CA ARG A 431 -7.54 -33.10 -17.28
C ARG A 431 -8.99 -33.02 -16.81
N ASP A 432 -9.49 -31.82 -16.49
CA ASP A 432 -10.86 -31.60 -16.01
C ASP A 432 -11.31 -30.15 -16.29
N PRO A 433 -11.53 -29.79 -17.58
CA PRO A 433 -11.83 -28.42 -17.98
C PRO A 433 -13.16 -27.92 -17.41
N LEU A 434 -14.15 -28.79 -17.20
CA LEU A 434 -15.43 -28.44 -16.59
C LEU A 434 -15.30 -27.98 -15.13
N ARG A 435 -14.26 -28.44 -14.42
CA ARG A 435 -13.90 -27.93 -13.08
C ARG A 435 -12.83 -26.83 -13.12
N GLY A 436 -12.34 -26.47 -14.30
CA GLY A 436 -11.32 -25.44 -14.52
C GLY A 436 -9.88 -25.94 -14.51
N ASP A 437 -9.64 -27.26 -14.55
CA ASP A 437 -8.30 -27.82 -14.70
C ASP A 437 -7.96 -28.07 -16.17
N PHE A 438 -7.30 -27.07 -16.77
CA PHE A 438 -6.86 -27.08 -18.16
C PHE A 438 -5.42 -27.60 -18.34
N ARG A 439 -4.82 -28.19 -17.31
CA ARG A 439 -3.52 -28.85 -17.47
C ARG A 439 -3.66 -30.06 -18.40
N LEU A 440 -2.61 -30.35 -19.15
CA LEU A 440 -2.58 -31.48 -20.07
C LEU A 440 -2.39 -32.82 -19.33
N GLU A 441 -2.99 -33.87 -19.89
CA GLU A 441 -2.66 -35.26 -19.54
C GLU A 441 -1.29 -35.67 -20.09
N ALA A 442 -0.65 -36.67 -19.47
CA ALA A 442 0.73 -37.08 -19.79
C ALA A 442 0.95 -37.60 -21.22
N GLY A 443 -0.12 -37.92 -21.96
CA GLY A 443 -0.09 -38.38 -23.35
C GLY A 443 -0.68 -37.38 -24.35
N SER A 444 -0.93 -36.13 -23.93
CA SER A 444 -1.50 -35.10 -24.81
C SER A 444 -0.59 -34.83 -26.01
N PRO A 445 -1.15 -34.67 -27.22
CA PRO A 445 -0.39 -34.30 -28.41
C PRO A 445 0.13 -32.85 -28.34
N CYS A 446 -0.40 -32.04 -27.42
CA CYS A 446 -0.01 -30.65 -27.26
C CYS A 446 1.25 -30.49 -26.37
N VAL A 447 1.75 -31.55 -25.72
CA VAL A 447 2.98 -31.49 -24.89
C VAL A 447 4.22 -31.31 -25.76
N ASP A 448 5.10 -30.37 -25.40
CA ASP A 448 6.36 -30.10 -26.09
C ASP A 448 6.20 -29.78 -27.60
N ALA A 449 5.03 -29.31 -28.02
CA ALA A 449 4.64 -29.22 -29.43
C ALA A 449 4.52 -27.79 -29.99
N GLY A 450 4.60 -26.77 -29.14
CA GLY A 450 4.40 -25.38 -29.54
C GLY A 450 5.62 -24.75 -30.21
N THR A 451 5.41 -23.60 -30.85
CA THR A 451 6.49 -22.72 -31.27
C THR A 451 7.10 -21.98 -30.08
N LYS A 452 8.41 -21.79 -30.08
CA LYS A 452 9.15 -21.12 -29.00
C LYS A 452 8.89 -19.61 -28.92
N ALA A 453 8.45 -19.01 -30.02
CA ALA A 453 8.05 -17.59 -30.15
C ALA A 453 8.99 -16.51 -29.53
N GLY A 454 10.25 -16.83 -29.25
CA GLY A 454 11.29 -15.86 -28.84
C GLY A 454 10.88 -15.00 -27.64
N GLU A 455 10.89 -13.68 -27.82
CA GLU A 455 10.63 -12.70 -26.76
C GLU A 455 9.18 -12.74 -26.21
N LEU A 456 8.26 -13.44 -26.87
CA LEU A 456 6.88 -13.60 -26.41
C LEU A 456 6.73 -14.71 -25.38
N ILE A 457 7.52 -15.79 -25.46
CA ILE A 457 7.47 -16.92 -24.52
C ILE A 457 8.84 -17.07 -23.89
N LEU A 458 9.00 -16.47 -22.71
CA LEU A 458 10.31 -16.32 -22.07
C LEU A 458 10.76 -17.54 -21.26
N ASP A 459 9.83 -18.40 -20.86
CA ASP A 459 10.10 -19.52 -19.97
C ASP A 459 9.15 -20.68 -20.30
N TYR A 460 9.74 -21.85 -20.54
CA TYR A 460 9.05 -23.12 -20.76
C TYR A 460 10.03 -24.26 -20.47
N ARG A 461 9.49 -25.46 -20.29
CA ARG A 461 10.25 -26.66 -19.97
C ARG A 461 10.14 -27.68 -21.08
N GLY A 462 11.17 -28.52 -21.20
CA GLY A 462 11.23 -29.52 -22.26
C GLY A 462 11.87 -28.99 -23.54
N SER A 463 11.45 -29.54 -24.67
CA SER A 463 12.03 -29.25 -25.99
C SER A 463 11.40 -28.04 -26.68
N ALA A 464 10.14 -27.74 -26.36
CA ALA A 464 9.36 -26.60 -26.83
C ALA A 464 8.23 -26.32 -25.80
N PRO A 465 7.57 -25.15 -25.81
CA PRO A 465 6.45 -24.93 -24.90
C PRO A 465 5.28 -25.88 -25.22
N ASP A 466 4.56 -26.31 -24.20
CA ASP A 466 3.28 -26.98 -24.39
C ASP A 466 2.29 -26.01 -25.10
N ILE A 467 1.45 -26.54 -26.01
CA ILE A 467 0.34 -25.80 -26.60
C ILE A 467 -0.80 -25.69 -25.57
N GLY A 468 -1.30 -24.47 -25.35
CA GLY A 468 -2.29 -24.17 -24.32
C GLY A 468 -1.76 -23.27 -23.19
N ALA A 469 -2.60 -23.01 -22.19
CA ALA A 469 -2.34 -22.06 -21.10
C ALA A 469 -1.30 -22.52 -20.07
N PHE A 470 -1.00 -23.82 -20.03
CA PHE A 470 -0.11 -24.41 -19.05
C PHE A 470 1.04 -25.15 -19.73
N ASP A 471 2.27 -24.84 -19.32
CA ASP A 471 3.49 -25.55 -19.63
C ASP A 471 3.92 -26.39 -18.43
N GLN A 472 3.87 -27.72 -18.58
CA GLN A 472 4.16 -28.70 -17.53
C GLN A 472 3.45 -28.39 -16.19
N GLY A 473 2.20 -27.94 -16.29
CA GLY A 473 1.34 -27.62 -15.14
C GLY A 473 1.54 -26.21 -14.54
N ARG A 474 2.40 -25.37 -15.13
CA ARG A 474 2.58 -23.95 -14.75
C ARG A 474 1.95 -23.06 -15.81
N LEU A 475 1.35 -21.95 -15.42
CA LEU A 475 0.87 -20.97 -16.39
C LEU A 475 2.02 -20.45 -17.24
N ILE A 476 1.80 -20.43 -18.56
CA ILE A 476 2.75 -19.89 -19.52
C ILE A 476 3.07 -18.43 -19.19
N GLN A 477 4.32 -18.00 -19.34
CA GLN A 477 4.70 -16.61 -19.10
C GLN A 477 4.92 -15.89 -20.43
N GLY A 478 4.07 -14.89 -20.71
CA GLY A 478 4.22 -13.99 -21.85
C GLY A 478 5.36 -12.97 -21.66
N PRO A 479 5.45 -11.90 -22.46
CA PRO A 479 6.42 -10.83 -22.22
C PRO A 479 6.09 -10.03 -20.94
N PRO A 480 7.09 -9.62 -20.13
CA PRO A 480 6.90 -8.68 -19.04
C PRO A 480 6.35 -7.36 -19.57
N PHE A 481 5.36 -6.81 -18.90
CA PHE A 481 4.78 -5.54 -19.31
C PHE A 481 5.84 -4.43 -19.31
N ARG A 482 5.93 -3.70 -20.42
CA ARG A 482 6.75 -2.50 -20.58
C ARG A 482 5.82 -1.33 -20.91
N PHE A 483 6.04 -0.21 -20.27
CA PHE A 483 5.31 1.01 -20.61
C PHE A 483 5.67 1.46 -22.03
N MET A 484 4.65 1.83 -22.81
CA MET A 484 4.79 2.44 -24.11
C MET A 484 4.35 3.89 -24.04
N GLU A 485 5.21 4.80 -24.48
CA GLU A 485 4.89 6.24 -24.53
C GLU A 485 3.67 6.47 -25.44
N PRO A 486 2.54 6.95 -24.88
CA PRO A 486 1.28 7.08 -25.62
C PRO A 486 1.22 8.33 -26.52
N GLY A 487 2.16 9.27 -26.35
CA GLY A 487 2.27 10.51 -27.12
C GLY A 487 2.46 11.75 -26.22
N GLU A 488 2.88 12.87 -26.82
CA GLU A 488 3.26 14.09 -26.08
C GLU A 488 2.10 14.81 -25.35
N GLN A 489 0.84 14.47 -25.66
CA GLN A 489 -0.33 15.14 -25.07
C GLN A 489 -0.84 14.46 -23.78
N VAL A 490 -0.16 13.40 -23.33
CA VAL A 490 -0.49 12.71 -22.08
C VAL A 490 0.19 13.43 -20.89
N PRO A 491 -0.55 13.79 -19.84
CA PRO A 491 -0.09 14.71 -18.79
C PRO A 491 0.71 14.03 -17.67
N TYR A 492 1.41 12.93 -17.94
CA TYR A 492 2.23 12.24 -16.95
C TYR A 492 3.49 11.63 -17.55
N LYS A 493 4.47 11.36 -16.69
CA LYS A 493 5.61 10.47 -16.98
C LYS A 493 5.45 9.22 -16.12
N GLU A 494 5.58 8.05 -16.73
CA GLU A 494 5.49 6.77 -16.02
C GLU A 494 6.53 6.69 -14.90
N ARG A 495 6.08 6.39 -13.68
CA ARG A 495 6.97 5.97 -12.60
C ARG A 495 7.27 4.48 -12.79
N PRO A 496 8.54 4.05 -12.88
CA PRO A 496 8.83 2.63 -13.03
C PRO A 496 8.23 1.83 -11.87
N ARG A 497 7.52 0.74 -12.17
CA ARG A 497 7.00 -0.22 -11.18
C ARG A 497 7.44 -1.62 -11.53
N ILE A 498 7.44 -2.51 -10.54
CA ILE A 498 7.75 -3.92 -10.75
C ILE A 498 6.53 -4.56 -11.43
N THR A 499 6.64 -4.95 -12.69
CA THR A 499 5.55 -5.56 -13.46
C THR A 499 5.54 -7.09 -13.36
N ARG A 500 6.69 -7.68 -13.04
CA ARG A 500 6.83 -9.14 -12.85
C ARG A 500 7.96 -9.45 -11.90
N HIS A 501 7.87 -10.59 -11.23
CA HIS A 501 8.97 -11.20 -10.50
C HIS A 501 9.15 -12.68 -10.87
N ARG A 502 10.35 -13.21 -10.61
CA ARG A 502 10.65 -14.65 -10.66
C ARG A 502 11.72 -14.96 -9.63
N ILE A 503 11.58 -16.09 -8.94
CA ILE A 503 12.61 -16.62 -8.05
C ILE A 503 13.23 -17.82 -8.75
N ASP A 504 14.54 -17.78 -8.94
CA ASP A 504 15.33 -18.88 -9.50
C ASP A 504 16.53 -19.16 -8.58
N GLY A 505 16.50 -20.31 -7.89
CA GLY A 505 17.49 -20.63 -6.86
C GLY A 505 17.55 -19.56 -5.77
N ASP A 506 18.70 -18.89 -5.67
CA ASP A 506 18.96 -17.82 -4.71
C ASP A 506 18.90 -16.40 -5.30
N THR A 507 18.29 -16.28 -6.49
CA THR A 507 18.19 -15.03 -7.23
C THR A 507 16.72 -14.62 -7.41
N LEU A 508 16.40 -13.40 -6.99
CA LEU A 508 15.12 -12.75 -7.29
C LEU A 508 15.28 -11.84 -8.52
N MET A 509 14.52 -12.12 -9.57
CA MET A 509 14.47 -11.31 -10.79
C MET A 509 13.23 -10.42 -10.77
N LEU A 510 13.40 -9.13 -11.04
CA LEU A 510 12.35 -8.10 -11.03
C LEU A 510 12.35 -7.36 -12.36
N TRP A 511 11.23 -7.39 -13.08
CA TRP A 511 11.06 -6.64 -14.34
C TRP A 511 10.31 -5.35 -14.10
N PHE A 512 10.76 -4.26 -14.72
CA PHE A 512 10.20 -2.92 -14.52
C PHE A 512 9.42 -2.37 -15.73
N SER A 513 8.36 -1.60 -15.49
CA SER A 513 7.61 -0.96 -16.59
C SER A 513 8.48 -0.03 -17.44
N VAL A 514 9.49 0.61 -16.82
CA VAL A 514 10.47 1.49 -17.47
C VAL A 514 11.88 1.00 -17.13
N PRO A 515 12.84 1.03 -18.06
CA PRO A 515 14.23 0.66 -17.77
C PRO A 515 14.82 1.53 -16.65
N LEU A 516 15.57 0.92 -15.73
CA LEU A 516 16.24 1.60 -14.62
C LEU A 516 17.61 2.19 -15.01
N SER A 517 18.02 3.21 -14.26
CA SER A 517 19.37 3.76 -14.29
C SER A 517 20.31 2.90 -13.46
N GLY A 518 21.34 2.32 -14.08
CA GLY A 518 22.34 1.49 -13.38
C GLY A 518 23.07 2.25 -12.25
N ALA A 519 23.28 3.56 -12.40
CA ALA A 519 23.87 4.40 -11.35
C ALA A 519 22.95 4.52 -10.13
N SER A 520 21.63 4.66 -10.35
CA SER A 520 20.65 4.76 -9.27
C SER A 520 20.46 3.42 -8.54
N VAL A 521 20.45 2.32 -9.29
CA VAL A 521 20.44 0.95 -8.71
C VAL A 521 21.69 0.72 -7.86
N SER A 522 22.88 1.07 -8.36
CA SER A 522 24.14 0.91 -7.61
C SER A 522 24.20 1.74 -6.32
N ALA A 523 23.43 2.83 -6.26
CA ALA A 523 23.30 3.68 -5.09
C ALA A 523 22.17 3.25 -4.13
N THR A 524 21.47 2.16 -4.43
CA THR A 524 20.33 1.65 -3.68
C THR A 524 20.68 0.32 -3.01
N ARG A 525 20.42 0.22 -1.70
CA ARG A 525 20.45 -1.08 -1.01
C ARG A 525 19.09 -1.73 -1.09
N PHE A 526 19.09 -3.04 -1.33
CA PHE A 526 17.89 -3.88 -1.41
C PHE A 526 17.97 -4.92 -0.31
N PHE A 527 16.89 -5.11 0.45
CA PHE A 527 16.86 -6.07 1.53
C PHE A 527 15.43 -6.54 1.79
N LEU A 528 15.27 -7.67 2.46
CA LEU A 528 13.96 -8.19 2.84
C LEU A 528 13.63 -7.80 4.28
N GLU A 529 12.36 -7.46 4.54
CA GLU A 529 11.88 -7.31 5.91
C GLU A 529 11.91 -8.67 6.62
N ALA A 530 12.56 -8.75 7.78
CA ALA A 530 12.61 -9.98 8.56
C ALA A 530 11.20 -10.35 9.05
N ALA A 531 10.81 -11.62 8.92
CA ALA A 531 9.50 -12.11 9.35
C ALA A 531 9.24 -12.00 10.87
N ASP A 532 10.26 -11.69 11.66
CA ASP A 532 10.22 -11.63 13.11
C ASP A 532 10.94 -10.35 13.58
N ALA A 533 10.19 -9.38 14.13
CA ALA A 533 10.69 -8.08 14.58
C ALA A 533 11.70 -8.15 15.74
N SER A 534 11.99 -9.37 16.21
CA SER A 534 12.91 -9.68 17.32
C SER A 534 14.35 -9.96 16.88
N VAL A 535 14.63 -10.01 15.58
CA VAL A 535 15.97 -10.31 15.03
C VAL A 535 16.42 -9.19 14.08
N GLU A 536 17.49 -8.48 14.46
CA GLU A 536 18.22 -7.51 13.62
C GLU A 536 18.98 -8.20 12.46
N ASN A 537 18.27 -8.89 11.56
CA ASN A 537 18.88 -9.46 10.36
C ASN A 537 18.22 -8.86 9.11
N GLU A 538 18.45 -7.57 8.87
CA GLU A 538 18.33 -7.03 7.51
C GLU A 538 19.37 -7.73 6.64
N ARG A 539 18.92 -8.43 5.60
CA ARG A 539 19.83 -9.13 4.68
C ARG A 539 19.93 -8.37 3.38
N ASP A 540 21.10 -7.78 3.15
CA ASP A 540 21.41 -7.14 1.88
C ASP A 540 21.36 -8.17 0.74
N LEU A 541 20.76 -7.76 -0.37
CA LEU A 541 20.71 -8.46 -1.64
C LEU A 541 21.62 -7.75 -2.63
N ASP A 542 22.41 -8.52 -3.37
CA ASP A 542 23.36 -7.97 -4.33
C ASP A 542 22.66 -7.66 -5.67
N PRO A 543 22.60 -6.39 -6.11
CA PRO A 543 21.90 -6.01 -7.33
C PRO A 543 22.77 -6.13 -8.58
N GLU A 544 22.22 -6.76 -9.62
CA GLU A 544 22.74 -6.77 -10.99
C GLU A 544 21.64 -6.37 -11.97
N LEU A 545 21.88 -5.34 -12.79
CA LEU A 545 20.91 -4.85 -13.77
C LEU A 545 21.28 -5.31 -15.18
N THR A 546 20.32 -5.84 -15.93
CA THR A 546 20.53 -6.22 -17.33
C THR A 546 20.92 -5.01 -18.20
N GLY A 547 21.64 -5.24 -19.31
CA GLY A 547 22.16 -4.17 -20.16
C GLY A 547 21.11 -3.24 -20.77
N ASP A 548 19.89 -3.74 -21.02
CA ASP A 548 18.75 -2.93 -21.44
C ASP A 548 18.20 -2.05 -20.30
N GLY A 549 18.49 -2.39 -19.05
CA GLY A 549 18.04 -1.73 -17.83
C GLY A 549 16.71 -2.27 -17.31
N CYS A 550 16.14 -3.29 -17.92
CA CYS A 550 14.73 -3.61 -17.71
C CYS A 550 14.46 -4.76 -16.72
N CYS A 551 15.50 -5.48 -16.31
CA CYS A 551 15.43 -6.56 -15.32
C CYS A 551 16.54 -6.37 -14.27
N LEU A 552 16.14 -6.34 -13.00
CA LEU A 552 17.03 -6.33 -11.85
C LEU A 552 17.09 -7.73 -11.24
N MET A 553 18.30 -8.26 -11.12
CA MET A 553 18.58 -9.51 -10.43
C MET A 553 19.13 -9.19 -9.05
N LEU A 554 18.55 -9.79 -8.01
CA LEU A 554 18.93 -9.62 -6.62
C LEU A 554 19.42 -10.97 -6.10
N SER A 555 20.74 -11.13 -5.99
CA SER A 555 21.38 -12.36 -5.53
C SER A 555 21.44 -12.42 -4.00
N GLY A 556 21.56 -13.63 -3.45
CA GLY A 556 21.54 -13.85 -2.00
C GLY A 556 20.13 -13.93 -1.42
N PHE A 557 19.10 -13.85 -2.27
CA PHE A 557 17.72 -14.15 -1.93
C PHE A 557 17.66 -15.60 -1.47
N ARG A 558 17.43 -15.85 -0.19
CA ARG A 558 17.00 -17.19 0.23
C ARG A 558 15.53 -17.05 0.54
N GLU A 559 14.73 -18.02 0.11
CA GLU A 559 13.44 -18.25 0.77
C GLU A 559 13.76 -18.58 2.24
N ASP A 560 13.84 -17.55 3.08
CA ASP A 560 13.87 -17.62 4.53
C ASP A 560 12.46 -17.86 5.10
N ILE A 561 11.51 -18.16 4.21
CA ILE A 561 10.21 -18.71 4.57
C ILE A 561 10.42 -20.05 5.29
N PRO A 562 9.99 -20.20 6.55
CA PRO A 562 9.78 -21.53 7.11
C PRO A 562 8.81 -22.26 6.19
N ARG A 563 9.15 -23.46 5.71
CA ARG A 563 8.24 -24.30 4.91
C ARG A 563 6.81 -24.21 5.47
N GLY A 564 5.86 -23.66 4.70
CA GLY A 564 4.45 -23.60 5.09
C GLY A 564 3.78 -22.22 5.22
N LYS A 565 4.39 -21.10 4.80
CA LYS A 565 3.61 -19.86 4.59
C LYS A 565 2.76 -19.94 3.32
N GLU A 566 1.61 -19.28 3.36
CA GLU A 566 0.72 -19.07 2.21
C GLU A 566 1.40 -18.19 1.15
N LEU A 567 1.19 -18.50 -0.13
CA LEU A 567 1.63 -17.68 -1.24
C LEU A 567 0.48 -16.77 -1.67
N LEU A 568 0.79 -15.50 -1.97
CA LEU A 568 -0.13 -14.62 -2.67
C LEU A 568 -0.47 -15.23 -4.04
N PRO A 569 -1.59 -14.84 -4.68
CA PRO A 569 -1.93 -15.26 -6.04
C PRO A 569 -0.83 -15.01 -7.08
N SER A 570 0.06 -14.04 -6.81
CA SER A 570 1.25 -13.76 -7.63
C SER A 570 2.37 -14.80 -7.51
N GLY A 571 2.27 -15.75 -6.57
CA GLY A 571 3.34 -16.67 -6.19
C GLY A 571 4.33 -16.08 -5.17
N TRP A 572 4.12 -14.84 -4.73
CA TRP A 572 4.98 -14.18 -3.75
C TRP A 572 4.65 -14.60 -2.31
N PRO A 573 5.62 -14.74 -1.40
CA PRO A 573 5.37 -15.12 -0.01
C PRO A 573 4.53 -14.09 0.75
N ALA A 574 3.44 -14.54 1.39
CA ALA A 574 2.59 -13.64 2.16
C ALA A 574 3.34 -13.00 3.35
N GLY A 575 3.14 -11.68 3.53
CA GLY A 575 3.78 -10.89 4.58
C GLY A 575 5.25 -10.54 4.34
N GLN A 576 5.84 -10.97 3.22
CA GLN A 576 7.20 -10.61 2.84
C GLN A 576 7.19 -9.29 2.05
N ILE A 577 8.03 -8.33 2.46
CA ILE A 577 8.17 -7.03 1.78
C ILE A 577 9.62 -6.83 1.33
N LEU A 578 9.80 -6.38 0.09
CA LEU A 578 11.09 -5.90 -0.39
C LEU A 578 11.31 -4.45 0.10
N LEU A 579 12.38 -4.23 0.84
CA LEU A 579 12.79 -2.92 1.31
C LEU A 579 13.88 -2.35 0.41
N VAL A 580 13.79 -1.05 0.14
CA VAL A 580 14.83 -0.28 -0.56
C VAL A 580 15.30 0.86 0.32
N SER A 581 16.60 1.15 0.34
CA SER A 581 17.10 2.34 1.05
C SER A 581 16.65 3.62 0.37
N ARG A 582 16.56 3.63 -0.95
CA ARG A 582 16.01 4.76 -1.70
C ARG A 582 15.28 4.21 -2.90
N TRP A 583 14.30 4.93 -3.42
CA TRP A 583 13.74 4.55 -4.71
C TRP A 583 14.82 4.68 -5.80
N PRO A 584 15.16 3.59 -6.50
CA PRO A 584 15.97 3.70 -7.69
C PRO A 584 15.16 4.45 -8.77
N GLU A 585 15.86 5.05 -9.71
CA GLU A 585 15.29 5.90 -10.77
C GLU A 585 15.28 5.18 -12.11
N GLY A 586 14.25 5.43 -12.90
CA GLY A 586 14.16 5.06 -14.30
C GLY A 586 15.14 5.87 -15.17
N LYS A 587 15.43 5.39 -16.39
CA LYS A 587 16.12 6.17 -17.43
C LYS A 587 15.33 7.40 -17.90
N ASN A 588 14.07 7.53 -17.48
CA ASN A 588 13.21 8.69 -17.69
C ASN A 588 13.21 9.68 -16.51
N ASP A 589 14.15 9.51 -15.57
CA ASP A 589 14.35 10.34 -14.38
C ASP A 589 13.18 10.30 -13.37
N MET A 590 12.28 9.31 -13.48
CA MET A 590 11.20 9.10 -12.52
C MET A 590 11.62 8.06 -11.47
N PRO A 591 11.42 8.31 -10.17
CA PRO A 591 11.69 7.31 -9.14
C PRO A 591 10.67 6.17 -9.22
N VAL A 592 11.14 4.96 -8.86
CA VAL A 592 10.29 3.78 -8.73
C VAL A 592 9.13 4.03 -7.77
N THR A 593 7.99 3.40 -8.05
CA THR A 593 6.82 3.41 -7.16
C THR A 593 6.40 2.00 -6.75
N SER A 594 5.86 1.89 -5.53
CA SER A 594 5.21 0.68 -5.03
C SER A 594 3.84 0.44 -5.67
N TRP A 595 3.23 1.47 -6.26
CA TRP A 595 1.89 1.38 -6.85
C TRP A 595 1.82 0.32 -7.95
N ALA A 596 0.82 -0.55 -7.85
CA ALA A 596 0.57 -1.68 -8.76
C ALA A 596 1.80 -2.56 -9.04
N SER A 597 2.75 -2.64 -8.09
CA SER A 597 3.88 -3.55 -8.19
C SER A 597 3.43 -5.01 -8.04
N ALA A 598 4.12 -5.93 -8.71
CA ALA A 598 3.85 -7.37 -8.68
C ALA A 598 4.21 -8.03 -7.34
N ILE A 599 5.03 -7.34 -6.53
CA ILE A 599 5.39 -7.71 -5.16
C ILE A 599 5.26 -6.48 -4.25
N PRO A 600 5.00 -6.67 -2.94
CA PRO A 600 5.08 -5.59 -1.97
C PRO A 600 6.51 -5.03 -1.90
N VAL A 601 6.64 -3.71 -2.07
CA VAL A 601 7.91 -2.99 -1.96
C VAL A 601 7.70 -1.69 -1.20
N LYS A 602 8.66 -1.32 -0.35
CA LYS A 602 8.59 -0.11 0.48
C LYS A 602 9.97 0.51 0.63
N GLN A 603 10.04 1.84 0.67
CA GLN A 603 11.26 2.52 1.08
C GLN A 603 11.44 2.43 2.60
N SER A 604 12.64 2.05 3.06
CA SER A 604 12.93 1.93 4.49
C SER A 604 12.89 3.32 5.19
N PRO A 605 12.21 3.43 6.34
CA PRO A 605 12.08 4.69 7.09
C PRO A 605 13.41 5.34 7.49
N GLY A 606 14.50 4.56 7.59
CA GLY A 606 15.82 5.03 8.05
C GLY A 606 16.65 5.72 6.98
N ALA A 607 16.16 5.84 5.75
CA ALA A 607 17.02 6.20 4.62
C ALA A 607 16.80 7.61 4.04
N GLN A 608 15.96 8.43 4.68
CA GLN A 608 15.90 9.88 4.42
C GLN A 608 16.94 10.71 5.20
N SER A 609 17.82 10.10 5.98
CA SER A 609 18.85 10.83 6.73
C SER A 609 20.25 10.36 6.36
N GLY A 610 20.77 10.94 5.29
CA GLY A 610 22.21 11.18 5.19
C GLY A 610 22.71 12.23 6.20
N ASP A 611 21.82 12.79 7.03
CA ASP A 611 22.14 13.73 8.10
C ASP A 611 21.79 13.12 9.49
N PRO A 612 22.79 12.62 10.23
CA PRO A 612 22.63 12.16 11.61
C PRO A 612 21.96 13.18 12.56
N GLY A 613 22.00 14.48 12.24
CA GLY A 613 21.36 15.53 13.02
C GLY A 613 19.83 15.50 12.99
N GLY A 614 19.24 15.14 11.85
CA GLY A 614 17.78 15.10 11.65
C GLY A 614 17.08 13.94 12.37
N VAL A 615 17.75 12.78 12.46
CA VAL A 615 17.26 11.60 13.21
C VAL A 615 17.23 11.89 14.70
N LEU A 616 18.28 12.53 15.23
CA LEU A 616 18.36 12.94 16.63
C LEU A 616 17.26 13.93 17.00
N GLU A 617 16.96 14.89 16.12
CA GLU A 617 15.92 15.89 16.38
C GLU A 617 14.50 15.32 16.30
N THR A 618 14.24 14.41 15.35
CA THR A 618 12.94 13.74 15.21
C THR A 618 12.70 12.74 16.34
N THR A 619 13.72 11.94 16.69
CA THR A 619 13.67 11.00 17.83
C THR A 619 13.47 11.77 19.14
N ARG A 620 14.11 12.93 19.29
CA ARG A 620 13.90 13.83 20.43
C ARG A 620 12.47 14.36 20.50
N LYS A 621 11.89 14.84 19.39
CA LYS A 621 10.50 15.31 19.35
C LYS A 621 9.49 14.22 19.68
N ILE A 622 9.73 12.99 19.21
CA ILE A 622 8.90 11.82 19.54
C ILE A 622 9.06 11.44 21.02
N ALA A 623 10.28 11.41 21.53
CA ALA A 623 10.54 11.15 22.95
C ALA A 623 9.92 12.21 23.86
N ASP A 624 10.06 13.50 23.53
CA ASP A 624 9.47 14.63 24.26
C ASP A 624 7.94 14.52 24.27
N ARG A 625 7.32 14.07 23.17
CA ARG A 625 5.87 13.86 23.08
C ARG A 625 5.40 12.64 23.84
N VAL A 626 6.10 11.51 23.74
CA VAL A 626 5.79 10.30 24.53
C VAL A 626 5.94 10.59 26.03
N ILE A 627 6.92 11.40 26.43
CA ILE A 627 7.09 11.86 27.82
C ILE A 627 5.94 12.81 28.24
N ALA A 628 5.44 13.65 27.34
CA ALA A 628 4.33 14.57 27.61
C ALA A 628 2.96 13.88 27.65
N ASP A 629 2.74 12.84 26.82
CA ASP A 629 1.45 12.18 26.60
C ASP A 629 1.30 10.88 27.44
N THR A 630 2.36 10.40 28.10
CA THR A 630 2.30 9.19 28.94
C THR A 630 2.13 9.55 30.42
N GLU A 631 0.95 9.30 30.99
CA GLU A 631 0.78 9.21 32.44
C GLU A 631 1.42 7.91 32.94
N PHE A 632 2.63 8.01 33.47
CA PHE A 632 3.26 6.91 34.20
C PHE A 632 2.61 6.80 35.58
N SER A 633 1.98 5.66 35.87
CA SER A 633 1.42 5.34 37.18
C SER A 633 2.51 4.93 38.20
N ASP A 634 3.59 5.70 38.24
CA ASP A 634 4.62 5.62 39.26
C ASP A 634 4.57 6.92 40.05
N ARG A 635 4.43 6.83 41.37
CA ARG A 635 4.39 8.02 42.22
C ARG A 635 5.79 8.64 42.28
N LEU A 636 6.14 9.44 41.28
CA LEU A 636 7.20 10.45 41.37
C LEU A 636 6.92 11.26 42.63
N VAL A 637 7.80 11.13 43.63
CA VAL A 637 7.77 12.03 44.78
C VAL A 637 8.40 13.34 44.28
N PRO A 638 7.65 14.44 44.23
CA PRO A 638 8.19 15.73 43.79
C PRO A 638 9.42 16.10 44.61
N LEU A 639 10.30 16.90 44.02
CA LEU A 639 11.41 17.49 44.75
C LEU A 639 10.83 18.40 45.85
N GLU A 640 10.80 17.89 47.08
CA GLU A 640 10.31 18.63 48.23
C GLU A 640 11.41 19.54 48.75
N PHE A 641 11.10 20.84 48.82
CA PHE A 641 11.98 21.85 49.41
C PHE A 641 11.64 22.01 50.88
N ASN A 642 12.50 21.51 51.75
CA ASN A 642 12.44 21.80 53.18
C ASN A 642 13.75 22.47 53.59
N ALA A 643 13.66 23.69 54.16
CA ALA A 643 14.82 24.46 54.62
C ALA A 643 15.89 24.76 53.55
N ASN A 644 15.46 25.11 52.32
CA ASN A 644 16.31 25.33 51.13
C ASN A 644 17.06 24.08 50.61
N LEU A 645 16.99 22.93 51.28
CA LEU A 645 17.57 21.68 50.82
C LEU A 645 16.64 21.01 49.79
N SER A 646 17.20 20.66 48.63
CA SER A 646 16.51 19.89 47.60
C SER A 646 16.74 18.39 47.80
N GLN A 647 15.67 17.61 47.90
CA GLN A 647 15.74 16.15 48.04
C GLN A 647 15.03 15.43 46.90
N VAL A 648 15.70 14.43 46.32
CA VAL A 648 15.12 13.49 45.34
C VAL A 648 15.31 12.08 45.86
N THR A 649 14.24 11.30 45.90
CA THR A 649 14.30 9.87 46.25
C THR A 649 13.60 9.06 45.17
N ILE A 650 14.29 8.04 44.65
CA ILE A 650 13.75 7.08 43.68
C ILE A 650 13.75 5.71 44.34
N GLY A 651 12.58 5.14 44.58
CA GLY A 651 12.42 3.85 45.24
C GLY A 651 11.13 3.13 44.86
N GLY A 652 10.95 1.91 45.37
CA GLY A 652 9.73 1.13 45.15
C GLY A 652 9.65 0.48 43.77
N TYR A 653 10.70 -0.25 43.36
CA TYR A 653 10.66 -1.03 42.12
C TYR A 653 9.61 -2.14 42.24
N GLY A 654 8.41 -1.90 41.69
CA GLY A 654 7.35 -2.89 41.61
C GLY A 654 7.82 -4.16 40.89
N SER A 655 7.11 -5.28 41.09
CA SER A 655 7.47 -6.61 40.58
C SER A 655 7.66 -6.71 39.06
N GLY A 656 7.21 -5.71 38.28
CA GLY A 656 7.36 -5.64 36.82
C GLY A 656 8.65 -4.97 36.30
N LEU A 657 9.46 -4.34 37.16
CA LEU A 657 10.66 -3.57 36.75
C LEU A 657 11.96 -4.14 37.34
N ARG A 658 12.03 -5.48 37.50
CA ARG A 658 13.28 -6.18 37.82
C ARG A 658 14.13 -6.40 36.56
N GLY A 659 14.56 -5.30 35.95
CA GLY A 659 15.63 -5.30 34.94
C GLY A 659 16.84 -4.55 35.51
N SER A 660 18.02 -5.16 35.53
CA SER A 660 19.25 -4.45 35.86
C SER A 660 19.58 -3.48 34.72
N GLY A 661 19.64 -2.17 34.99
CA GLY A 661 20.19 -1.20 34.04
C GLY A 661 19.26 -0.08 33.58
N ASN A 662 18.02 0.02 34.07
CA ASN A 662 17.18 1.17 33.76
C ASN A 662 17.83 2.47 34.25
N VAL A 663 17.54 3.55 33.55
CA VAL A 663 18.06 4.88 33.84
C VAL A 663 16.88 5.80 34.14
N HIS A 664 16.92 6.45 35.30
CA HIS A 664 15.91 7.43 35.71
C HIS A 664 16.49 8.83 35.68
N TYR A 665 15.62 9.82 35.50
CA TYR A 665 16.00 11.22 35.44
C TYR A 665 15.15 12.05 36.40
N ALA A 666 15.75 13.03 37.07
CA ALA A 666 15.05 14.05 37.84
C ALA A 666 15.51 15.43 37.36
N LEU A 667 14.56 16.25 36.94
CA LEU A 667 14.80 17.60 36.44
C LEU A 667 14.31 18.63 37.45
N GLY A 668 15.16 19.61 37.76
CA GLY A 668 14.83 20.77 38.58
C GLY A 668 15.29 22.06 37.91
N LYS A 669 14.69 23.18 38.31
CA LYS A 669 15.11 24.52 37.88
C LYS A 669 15.50 25.36 39.10
N MET A 670 16.56 26.15 38.96
CA MET A 670 17.03 27.10 39.96
C MET A 670 17.23 28.47 39.33
N HIS A 671 16.79 29.53 39.98
CA HIS A 671 16.95 30.89 39.48
C HIS A 671 18.20 31.55 40.09
N SER A 672 19.01 32.20 39.25
CA SER A 672 20.13 33.04 39.71
C SER A 672 19.93 34.47 39.23
N GLU A 673 20.03 35.44 40.14
CA GLU A 673 19.81 36.86 39.85
C GLU A 673 20.88 37.45 38.91
N LYS A 674 22.08 36.86 38.90
CA LYS A 674 23.22 37.26 38.07
C LYS A 674 24.09 36.04 37.73
N GLU A 675 25.01 36.21 36.78
CA GLU A 675 26.08 35.23 36.62
C GLU A 675 26.99 35.23 37.86
N ALA A 676 27.30 34.04 38.37
CA ALA A 676 28.16 33.88 39.54
C ALA A 676 28.83 32.51 39.56
N ASP A 677 30.10 32.46 39.95
CA ASP A 677 30.73 31.23 40.39
C ASP A 677 30.26 30.90 41.81
N GLY A 678 29.95 29.63 42.06
CA GLY A 678 29.44 29.17 43.34
C GLY A 678 29.81 27.71 43.61
N LEU A 679 29.34 27.21 44.76
CA LEU A 679 29.49 25.81 45.14
C LEU A 679 28.12 25.17 45.28
N LEU A 680 27.99 23.94 44.80
CA LEU A 680 26.82 23.09 44.99
C LEU A 680 27.17 21.95 45.95
N GLY A 681 26.52 21.92 47.10
CA GLY A 681 26.62 20.81 48.05
C GLY A 681 25.86 19.62 47.52
N LEU A 682 26.49 18.44 47.54
CA LEU A 682 25.91 17.18 47.08
C LEU A 682 26.19 16.03 48.06
N SER A 683 25.13 15.33 48.44
CA SER A 683 25.21 14.04 49.16
C SER A 683 24.21 13.07 48.52
N PHE A 684 24.62 11.82 48.29
CA PHE A 684 23.78 10.90 47.54
C PHE A 684 24.02 9.42 47.91
N ARG A 685 23.06 8.58 47.51
CA ARG A 685 23.10 7.11 47.50
C ARG A 685 22.67 6.63 46.12
N GLY A 686 23.40 5.65 45.57
CA GLY A 686 23.19 5.10 44.23
C GLY A 686 24.30 5.51 43.25
N ASP A 687 24.13 5.13 41.98
CA ASP A 687 24.99 5.52 40.85
C ASP A 687 24.33 6.69 40.10
N ILE A 688 24.96 7.87 40.14
CA ILE A 688 24.40 9.11 39.62
C ILE A 688 25.31 9.84 38.64
N ARG A 689 24.70 10.65 37.78
CA ARG A 689 25.32 11.77 37.08
C ARG A 689 24.51 13.04 37.27
N LEU A 690 25.15 14.18 37.39
CA LEU A 690 24.54 15.48 37.62
C LEU A 690 24.94 16.43 36.50
N PHE A 691 23.96 17.11 35.93
CA PHE A 691 24.14 18.07 34.85
C PHE A 691 23.58 19.43 35.25
N LEU A 692 24.27 20.50 34.89
CA LEU A 692 23.82 21.88 35.01
C LEU A 692 23.79 22.51 33.62
N ASN A 693 22.63 23.00 33.18
CA ASN A 693 22.44 23.61 31.85
C ASN A 693 22.93 22.73 30.70
N GLY A 694 22.78 21.41 30.82
CA GLY A 694 23.22 20.41 29.84
C GLY A 694 24.69 19.97 29.96
N GLU A 695 25.49 20.56 30.85
CA GLU A 695 26.90 20.18 31.08
C GLU A 695 27.02 19.25 32.29
N GLU A 696 27.74 18.12 32.17
CA GLU A 696 27.96 17.19 33.29
C GLU A 696 28.90 17.83 34.33
N ILE A 697 28.40 18.08 35.54
CA ILE A 697 29.16 18.70 36.63
C ILE A 697 29.62 17.69 37.69
N PHE A 698 29.05 16.48 37.72
CA PHE A 698 29.45 15.42 38.64
C PHE A 698 28.99 14.03 38.18
N SER A 699 29.78 13.01 38.46
CA SER A 699 29.37 11.60 38.38
C SER A 699 30.02 10.77 39.48
N GLY A 700 29.29 9.80 40.02
CA GLY A 700 29.80 8.96 41.10
C GLY A 700 28.81 7.94 41.63
N THR A 701 29.32 7.02 42.45
CA THR A 701 28.54 6.00 43.15
C THR A 701 28.75 6.11 44.65
N SER A 702 27.67 6.04 45.43
CA SER A 702 27.73 6.09 46.89
C SER A 702 26.78 5.08 47.54
N PRO A 703 27.20 4.34 48.58
CA PRO A 703 26.35 3.37 49.25
C PRO A 703 25.33 4.01 50.22
N ALA A 704 25.52 5.27 50.62
CA ALA A 704 24.65 5.96 51.57
C ALA A 704 24.70 7.49 51.42
N VAL A 705 23.59 8.16 51.72
CA VAL A 705 23.56 9.63 51.81
C VAL A 705 24.22 10.06 53.11
N GLN A 706 25.29 10.85 53.02
CA GLN A 706 25.99 11.40 54.18
C GLN A 706 25.73 12.91 54.27
N LEU A 707 24.91 13.34 55.22
CA LEU A 707 24.61 14.75 55.48
C LEU A 707 24.68 15.00 56.98
N LYS A 708 25.33 16.08 57.40
CA LYS A 708 25.37 16.49 58.82
C LYS A 708 25.00 17.96 58.96
N GLU A 709 23.90 18.25 59.63
CA GLU A 709 23.60 19.62 60.08
C GLU A 709 24.62 20.03 61.15
N TYR A 710 25.20 21.22 61.03
CA TYR A 710 26.22 21.70 61.97
C TYR A 710 25.84 22.99 62.69
N THR A 711 24.83 23.72 62.20
CA THR A 711 24.14 24.82 62.88
C THR A 711 22.89 25.20 62.09
N TYR A 712 21.82 25.67 62.75
CA TYR A 712 20.57 26.21 62.18
C TYR A 712 20.38 26.12 60.64
N ASN A 713 19.87 24.99 60.12
CA ASN A 713 19.60 24.74 58.68
C ASN A 713 20.83 24.83 57.75
N ARG A 714 22.04 24.62 58.28
CA ARG A 714 23.29 24.55 57.51
C ARG A 714 23.89 23.17 57.58
N PHE A 715 24.25 22.64 56.42
CA PHE A 715 24.60 21.25 56.25
C PHE A 715 26.02 21.08 55.71
N ARG A 716 26.71 20.05 56.22
CA ARG A 716 27.95 19.52 55.63
C ARG A 716 27.58 18.41 54.66
N PHE A 717 27.84 18.66 53.39
CA PHE A 717 27.68 17.71 52.30
C PHE A 717 28.93 16.85 52.14
N HIS A 718 28.74 15.68 51.52
CA HIS A 718 29.83 14.78 51.18
C HIS A 718 30.70 15.35 50.06
N HIS A 719 30.09 16.06 49.10
CA HIS A 719 30.76 16.73 48.00
C HIS A 719 30.38 18.21 47.92
N LYS A 720 31.33 19.02 47.45
CA LYS A 720 31.10 20.40 47.01
C LYS A 720 31.58 20.52 45.57
N ILE A 721 30.68 20.87 44.67
CA ILE A 721 30.94 20.93 43.24
C ILE A 721 31.04 22.41 42.86
N PRO A 722 32.18 22.88 42.31
CA PRO A 722 32.26 24.22 41.75
C PRO A 722 31.35 24.30 40.52
N VAL A 723 30.49 25.30 40.49
CA VAL A 723 29.51 25.52 39.43
C VAL A 723 29.49 26.98 39.03
N ARG A 724 29.15 27.24 37.76
CA ARG A 724 28.92 28.59 37.25
C ARG A 724 27.45 28.76 36.93
N TRP A 725 26.79 29.64 37.67
CA TRP A 725 25.39 29.99 37.47
C TRP A 725 25.25 31.00 36.33
N LYS A 726 24.29 30.78 35.44
CA LYS A 726 23.84 31.77 34.45
C LYS A 726 22.80 32.68 35.07
N GLN A 727 22.76 33.95 34.67
CA GLN A 727 21.65 34.83 35.04
C GLN A 727 20.33 34.28 34.48
N GLY A 728 19.29 34.20 35.32
CA GLY A 728 17.99 33.62 34.96
C GLY A 728 17.81 32.18 35.44
N GLU A 729 17.00 31.39 34.73
CA GLU A 729 16.78 29.98 35.05
C GLU A 729 18.00 29.13 34.69
N ASN A 730 18.39 28.25 35.61
CA ASN A 730 19.40 27.22 35.43
C ASN A 730 18.74 25.85 35.61
N GLU A 731 18.96 24.97 34.64
CA GLU A 731 18.42 23.62 34.63
C GLU A 731 19.37 22.65 35.34
N LEU A 732 18.86 21.89 36.30
CA LEU A 732 19.61 20.85 37.00
C LEU A 732 18.99 19.47 36.71
N LEU A 733 19.74 18.60 36.06
CA LEU A 733 19.30 17.25 35.73
C LEU A 733 20.13 16.22 36.51
N VAL A 734 19.48 15.34 37.23
CA VAL A 734 20.09 14.19 37.89
C VAL A 734 19.71 12.92 37.14
N ARG A 735 20.70 12.17 36.68
CA ARG A 735 20.53 10.84 36.09
C ARG A 735 20.89 9.78 37.12
N PHE A 736 20.05 8.78 37.29
CA PHE A 736 20.26 7.65 38.19
C PHE A 736 20.32 6.37 37.40
N ARG A 737 21.28 5.50 37.68
CA ARG A 737 21.20 4.10 37.24
C ARG A 737 20.49 3.28 38.31
N GLN A 738 19.51 2.48 37.90
CA GLN A 738 18.75 1.62 38.80
C GLN A 738 19.69 0.65 39.53
N GLY A 739 19.65 0.69 40.86
CA GLY A 739 20.37 -0.20 41.76
C GLY A 739 19.41 -1.08 42.58
N PRO A 740 19.94 -2.04 43.36
CA PRO A 740 19.14 -2.91 44.21
C PRO A 740 18.45 -2.14 45.36
N GLU A 741 19.03 -1.01 45.77
CA GLU A 741 18.53 -0.13 46.83
C GLU A 741 17.98 1.17 46.22
N PRO A 742 17.03 1.85 46.88
CA PRO A 742 16.50 3.13 46.39
C PRO A 742 17.60 4.19 46.26
N SER A 743 17.69 4.86 45.12
CA SER A 743 18.62 5.97 44.93
C SER A 743 18.10 7.25 45.59
N GLN A 744 19.00 8.08 46.12
CA GLN A 744 18.64 9.33 46.79
C GLN A 744 19.70 10.39 46.57
N VAL A 745 19.30 11.64 46.36
CA VAL A 745 20.19 12.80 46.17
C VAL A 745 19.69 13.97 47.01
N LEU A 746 20.62 14.62 47.71
CA LEU A 746 20.43 15.86 48.47
C LEU A 746 21.35 16.94 47.90
N LEU A 747 20.77 18.09 47.57
CA LEU A 747 21.44 19.19 46.86
C LEU A 747 21.13 20.54 47.50
N LEU A 748 22.13 21.42 47.58
CA LEU A 748 21.96 22.80 48.06
C LEU A 748 23.05 23.72 47.47
N PRO A 749 22.69 24.86 46.84
CA PRO A 749 23.66 25.92 46.54
C PRO A 749 24.24 26.47 47.85
N LEU A 750 25.56 26.40 48.01
CA LEU A 750 26.25 26.82 49.23
C LEU A 750 26.62 28.29 49.14
N ASP A 751 26.34 29.02 50.22
CA ASP A 751 26.89 30.35 50.40
C ASP A 751 28.39 30.29 50.78
N PRO A 752 29.13 31.42 50.74
CA PRO A 752 30.56 31.43 51.03
C PRO A 752 30.95 30.91 52.43
N MET A 753 30.06 31.03 53.43
CA MET A 753 30.31 30.51 54.77
C MET A 753 30.10 28.99 54.84
N ASP A 754 29.11 28.45 54.14
CA ASP A 754 28.90 27.00 53.99
C ASP A 754 29.98 26.35 53.11
N GLY A 755 30.55 27.10 52.16
CA GLY A 755 31.72 26.74 51.37
C GLY A 755 32.96 26.42 52.22
N GLN A 756 33.11 27.02 53.40
CA GLN A 756 34.27 26.83 54.30
C GLN A 756 34.09 25.70 55.34
N ALA A 757 32.91 25.09 55.48
CA ALA A 757 32.69 24.02 56.46
C ALA A 757 33.41 22.70 56.10
N ASP A 758 34.09 22.09 57.08
CA ASP A 758 34.82 20.81 56.92
C ASP A 758 33.92 19.63 56.50
N PHE A 759 34.47 18.65 55.78
CA PHE A 759 33.79 17.41 55.38
C PHE A 759 33.28 16.58 56.57
N VAL A 760 32.32 15.69 56.31
CA VAL A 760 32.06 14.55 57.20
C VAL A 760 33.20 13.54 56.98
N GLN A 761 34.08 13.35 57.97
CA GLN A 761 35.13 12.32 57.90
C GLN A 761 34.52 10.92 57.97
N SER A 762 35.02 10.01 57.13
CA SER A 762 34.64 8.59 57.06
C SER A 762 34.81 7.88 58.41
N VAL A 763 33.79 7.15 58.87
CA VAL A 763 33.99 6.08 59.85
C VAL A 763 34.80 4.97 59.17
N PRO A 764 35.90 4.45 59.75
CA PRO A 764 36.70 3.40 59.13
C PRO A 764 35.88 2.12 58.92
N VAL A 765 36.00 1.54 57.74
CA VAL A 765 35.54 0.19 57.44
C VAL A 765 36.34 -0.79 58.29
N THR A 766 35.70 -1.46 59.25
CA THR A 766 36.28 -2.63 59.90
C THR A 766 36.25 -3.82 58.95
N GLY A 767 37.44 -4.13 58.43
CA GLY A 767 38.02 -5.40 57.99
C GLY A 767 37.14 -6.60 57.62
N GLY A 768 37.48 -7.18 56.48
CA GLY A 768 37.22 -8.57 56.13
C GLY A 768 37.94 -8.96 54.83
N GLU A 769 39.23 -9.32 54.93
CA GLU A 769 39.91 -10.12 53.90
C GLU A 769 39.30 -11.53 53.84
N LYS A 770 38.68 -11.88 52.72
CA LYS A 770 39.18 -12.89 51.75
C LYS A 770 38.28 -12.94 50.52
#